data_AF-A0AAE6ND16-F1
#
_entry.id   AF-A0AAE6ND16-F1
#
_cell.length_a   1.000
_cell.length_b   1.000
_cell.length_c   1.000
_cell.angle_alpha   90.00
_cell.angle_beta   90.00
_cell.angle_gamma   90.00
#
_symmetry.space_group_name_H-M   'P 1'
#
loop_
_entity.id
_entity.type
_entity.pdbx_description
1 polymer ?
#
loop_
_entity_poly.entity_id
_entity_poly.type
_entity_poly.pdbx_seq_one_letter_code
_entity_poly.pdbx_strand_id
1 'polypeptide(L)'
;MSNARPLVSVLGEGRLRDAVATQLAADPRISCVPPDGSTEDSAAVVVVADAWLEDAVALGPKGAAAVLPVSTELGHVVIGPLTRLGRAGCWMCARLRRSRNHPERELAVRRNQQALASRPSSWLTSFAADTVAALVHDEITALVEGGGPRTASSFLRVSLADLTVRTHHVLPDPLCQVCGELPEDTAEAAVLSLTRRLKPAPGAYRTRAVVDARESLLRTYMDPEAGLVSEVQTGDEGGLPVAKAPLAMRGASGTEAGWGRSDSYRVSTVTAVLEAVERWGGLQAGGKRTAVRAAYREVRELAVDPVSLGLYDDERYSGPDFPFTPFHDALELRWVWAYSFRRRRSVLVPETYAYYGAHVLEPDEPRLAYEISNGCALGSCIEEAILYGLLEVAERDAFLMAWYGQRPLPVIDLASARDPRLRLLAAHLEEENDRTITVLDTTVEQNIPCVWAIAVGRPDDTVRARAVCAGGSHIDPERAVLNALCELGPILASVDRSYEQRREHVSAMTKDSQLVRTMGDHSLLYADPEVFPRLAFLFASQERRSLREMAANSIPVSLDDLTQDVNQVIGRYLETGLDVLVVDQTTPEHRRAALACVKVMVPGTIPMTFGHGMRRVHGLPRLFDIPRLLGDRNPPMTIEDLNPHPHPFP
;
A
#
# COMPACT_ATOMS: atom_id res chain seq x y z
N MET A 1 -25.29 -22.53 40.58
CA MET A 1 -25.06 -22.22 39.14
C MET A 1 -25.29 -23.50 38.38
N SER A 2 -26.23 -23.50 37.43
CA SER A 2 -26.69 -24.70 36.73
C SER A 2 -25.52 -25.41 36.03
N ASN A 3 -25.34 -26.70 36.32
CA ASN A 3 -24.31 -27.57 35.75
C ASN A 3 -24.75 -28.11 34.36
N ALA A 4 -25.41 -27.27 33.57
CA ALA A 4 -25.93 -27.65 32.26
C ALA A 4 -24.78 -27.75 31.27
N ARG A 5 -24.65 -28.91 30.61
CA ARG A 5 -23.62 -29.13 29.59
C ARG A 5 -23.87 -28.19 28.40
N PRO A 6 -22.82 -27.59 27.82
CA PRO A 6 -22.95 -26.78 26.62
C PRO A 6 -23.54 -27.60 25.48
N LEU A 7 -24.58 -27.06 24.88
CA LEU A 7 -25.33 -27.67 23.79
C LEU A 7 -24.58 -27.46 22.47
N VAL A 8 -24.33 -28.54 21.72
CA VAL A 8 -23.68 -28.49 20.40
C VAL A 8 -24.54 -29.22 19.38
N SER A 9 -24.82 -28.57 18.26
CA SER A 9 -25.60 -29.16 17.16
C SER A 9 -24.69 -29.49 15.98
N VAL A 10 -24.92 -30.62 15.32
CA VAL A 10 -24.21 -30.99 14.08
C VAL A 10 -25.24 -31.05 12.94
N LEU A 11 -25.09 -30.17 11.96
CA LEU A 11 -25.98 -30.05 10.81
C LEU A 11 -25.31 -30.60 9.55
N GLY A 12 -26.12 -31.11 8.63
CA GLY A 12 -25.68 -31.67 7.35
C GLY A 12 -25.84 -33.19 7.27
N GLU A 13 -25.27 -33.76 6.22
CA GLU A 13 -25.41 -35.17 5.87
C GLU A 13 -24.07 -35.73 5.37
N GLY A 14 -23.96 -37.06 5.37
CA GLY A 14 -22.80 -37.78 4.86
C GLY A 14 -21.81 -38.25 5.92
N ARG A 15 -20.69 -38.77 5.45
CA ARG A 15 -19.65 -39.45 6.24
C ARG A 15 -19.00 -38.52 7.26
N LEU A 16 -18.70 -37.27 6.88
CA LEU A 16 -18.14 -36.30 7.83
C LEU A 16 -19.12 -36.01 8.96
N ARG A 17 -20.41 -35.85 8.65
CA ARG A 17 -21.42 -35.56 9.67
C ARG A 17 -21.52 -36.70 10.67
N ASP A 18 -21.57 -37.94 10.18
CA ASP A 18 -21.69 -39.12 11.05
C ASP A 18 -20.46 -39.30 11.94
N ALA A 19 -19.26 -39.11 11.40
CA ALA A 19 -18.01 -39.18 12.18
C ALA A 19 -17.95 -38.08 13.25
N VAL A 20 -18.28 -36.83 12.89
CA VAL A 20 -18.29 -35.68 13.81
C VAL A 20 -19.32 -35.86 14.93
N ALA A 21 -20.55 -36.25 14.59
CA ALA A 21 -21.61 -36.46 15.57
C ALA A 21 -21.26 -37.59 16.55
N THR A 22 -20.71 -38.70 16.04
CA THR A 22 -20.26 -39.84 16.87
C THR A 22 -19.18 -39.41 17.85
N GLN A 23 -18.17 -38.68 17.37
CA GLN A 23 -17.06 -38.22 18.20
C GLN A 23 -17.52 -37.22 19.27
N LEU A 24 -18.38 -36.26 18.93
CA LEU A 24 -18.91 -35.28 19.88
C LEU A 24 -19.85 -35.91 20.91
N ALA A 25 -20.68 -36.88 20.51
CA ALA A 25 -21.60 -37.58 21.43
C ALA A 25 -20.87 -38.46 22.45
N ALA A 26 -19.64 -38.91 22.13
CA ALA A 26 -18.80 -39.67 23.05
C ALA A 26 -18.19 -38.79 24.17
N ASP A 27 -18.20 -37.47 24.03
CA ASP A 27 -17.62 -36.55 25.02
C ASP A 27 -18.63 -36.23 26.14
N PRO A 28 -18.34 -36.61 27.41
CA PRO A 28 -19.25 -36.34 28.52
C PRO A 28 -19.39 -34.84 28.86
N ARG A 29 -18.52 -33.97 28.33
CA ARG A 29 -18.57 -32.52 28.55
C ARG A 29 -19.58 -31.82 27.66
N ILE A 30 -19.97 -32.43 26.54
CA ILE A 30 -20.81 -31.82 25.50
C ILE A 30 -22.19 -32.49 25.50
N SER A 31 -23.25 -31.71 25.22
CA SER A 31 -24.56 -32.28 24.89
C SER A 31 -24.81 -32.14 23.40
N CYS A 32 -24.66 -33.23 22.64
CA CYS A 32 -24.92 -33.23 21.20
C CYS A 32 -26.42 -33.32 20.92
N VAL A 33 -26.97 -32.36 20.17
CA VAL A 33 -28.40 -32.35 19.77
C VAL A 33 -28.63 -33.29 18.60
N PRO A 34 -29.71 -34.09 18.59
CA PRO A 34 -30.10 -34.88 17.43
C PRO A 34 -30.50 -33.99 16.23
N PRO A 35 -30.49 -34.53 14.99
CA PRO A 35 -30.67 -33.77 13.75
C PRO A 35 -31.95 -32.92 13.65
N ASP A 36 -33.02 -33.33 14.34
CA ASP A 36 -34.35 -32.70 14.29
C ASP A 36 -34.61 -31.73 15.47
N GLY A 37 -33.61 -31.50 16.34
CA GLY A 37 -33.74 -30.65 17.52
C GLY A 37 -33.59 -29.15 17.21
N SER A 38 -34.16 -28.30 18.07
CA SER A 38 -33.89 -26.86 17.98
C SER A 38 -32.41 -26.59 18.17
N THR A 39 -31.91 -25.66 17.37
CA THR A 39 -30.53 -25.16 17.41
C THR A 39 -30.44 -23.79 18.10
N GLU A 40 -31.59 -23.28 18.57
CA GLU A 40 -31.66 -22.14 19.48
C GLU A 40 -30.93 -22.49 20.78
N ASP A 41 -30.18 -21.52 21.33
CA ASP A 41 -29.38 -21.66 22.54
C ASP A 41 -28.17 -22.62 22.45
N SER A 42 -27.83 -23.15 21.27
CA SER A 42 -26.60 -23.91 21.07
C SER A 42 -25.35 -23.05 21.28
N ALA A 43 -24.43 -23.55 22.11
CA ALA A 43 -23.11 -22.95 22.33
C ALA A 43 -22.28 -22.97 21.04
N ALA A 44 -22.45 -24.00 20.22
CA ALA A 44 -21.85 -24.09 18.89
C ALA A 44 -22.71 -24.93 17.93
N VAL A 45 -22.66 -24.58 16.65
CA VAL A 45 -23.25 -25.35 15.56
C VAL A 45 -22.15 -25.74 14.58
N VAL A 46 -21.95 -27.03 14.35
CA VAL A 46 -21.04 -27.54 13.34
C VAL A 46 -21.83 -27.81 12.06
N VAL A 47 -21.54 -27.08 10.99
CA VAL A 47 -22.20 -27.27 9.69
C VAL A 47 -21.27 -28.10 8.81
N VAL A 48 -21.70 -29.31 8.45
CA VAL A 48 -20.85 -30.29 7.78
C VAL A 48 -21.36 -30.62 6.39
N ALA A 49 -20.45 -30.72 5.41
CA ALA A 49 -20.77 -31.21 4.07
C ALA A 49 -19.64 -32.08 3.50
N ASP A 50 -19.99 -33.27 3.00
CA ASP A 50 -19.06 -34.13 2.24
C ASP A 50 -18.71 -33.55 0.85
N ALA A 51 -19.36 -32.46 0.45
CA ALA A 51 -19.18 -31.71 -0.80
C ALA A 51 -18.85 -30.23 -0.51
N TRP A 52 -18.71 -29.43 -1.56
CA TRP A 52 -18.38 -28.01 -1.42
C TRP A 52 -19.54 -27.23 -0.75
N LEU A 53 -19.23 -26.44 0.27
CA LEU A 53 -20.22 -25.62 0.98
C LEU A 53 -20.29 -24.21 0.38
N GLU A 54 -21.43 -23.85 -0.17
CA GLU A 54 -21.60 -22.54 -0.85
C GLU A 54 -21.86 -21.39 0.11
N ASP A 55 -22.68 -21.63 1.15
CA ASP A 55 -23.00 -20.65 2.18
C ASP A 55 -23.19 -21.35 3.54
N ALA A 56 -22.16 -21.27 4.37
CA ALA A 56 -22.18 -21.84 5.71
C ALA A 56 -23.10 -21.10 6.69
N VAL A 57 -23.40 -19.82 6.46
CA VAL A 57 -24.20 -18.97 7.37
C VAL A 57 -25.67 -18.96 7.01
N ALA A 58 -26.04 -19.12 5.74
CA ALA A 58 -27.43 -19.43 5.38
C ALA A 58 -27.92 -20.74 6.03
N LEU A 59 -26.99 -21.66 6.30
CA LEU A 59 -27.23 -22.92 7.00
C LEU A 59 -27.03 -22.82 8.53
N GLY A 60 -26.53 -21.67 9.02
CA GLY A 60 -26.37 -21.36 10.44
C GLY A 60 -27.67 -20.82 11.04
N PRO A 61 -28.23 -21.43 12.08
CA PRO A 61 -29.51 -21.03 12.64
C PRO A 61 -29.44 -19.66 13.33
N LYS A 62 -30.52 -18.88 13.22
CA LYS A 62 -30.70 -17.63 13.97
C LYS A 62 -30.74 -17.96 15.47
N GLY A 63 -29.68 -17.60 16.21
CA GLY A 63 -29.62 -17.78 17.67
C GLY A 63 -28.40 -18.55 18.20
N ALA A 64 -27.62 -19.22 17.34
CA ALA A 64 -26.40 -19.90 17.79
C ALA A 64 -25.27 -18.92 18.14
N ALA A 65 -24.50 -19.22 19.20
CA ALA A 65 -23.40 -18.37 19.64
C ALA A 65 -22.16 -18.45 18.71
N ALA A 66 -21.93 -19.62 18.09
CA ALA A 66 -20.83 -19.86 17.17
C ALA A 66 -21.19 -20.90 16.10
N VAL A 67 -20.65 -20.74 14.89
CA VAL A 67 -20.82 -21.66 13.76
C VAL A 67 -19.46 -22.11 13.24
N LEU A 68 -19.22 -23.41 13.16
CA LEU A 68 -18.01 -24.02 12.59
C LEU A 68 -18.35 -24.75 11.28
N PRO A 69 -18.02 -24.18 10.11
CA PRO A 69 -18.16 -24.88 8.84
C PRO A 69 -17.10 -25.97 8.68
N VAL A 70 -17.49 -27.12 8.14
CA VAL A 70 -16.61 -28.23 7.80
C VAL A 70 -17.03 -28.78 6.44
N SER A 71 -16.20 -28.63 5.42
CA SER A 71 -16.58 -29.07 4.07
C SER A 71 -15.42 -29.60 3.26
N THR A 72 -15.70 -30.51 2.33
CA THR A 72 -14.67 -30.92 1.37
C THR A 72 -14.48 -29.88 0.27
N GLU A 73 -13.23 -29.69 -0.14
CA GLU A 73 -12.85 -28.78 -1.21
C GLU A 73 -11.67 -29.37 -1.99
N LEU A 74 -11.81 -29.62 -3.31
CA LEU A 74 -10.70 -29.97 -4.24
C LEU A 74 -9.56 -30.79 -3.59
N GLY A 75 -9.86 -32.01 -3.12
CA GLY A 75 -8.88 -32.92 -2.49
C GLY A 75 -8.51 -32.59 -1.04
N HIS A 76 -9.23 -31.70 -0.38
CA HIS A 76 -9.02 -31.30 1.02
C HIS A 76 -10.35 -31.32 1.79
N VAL A 77 -10.25 -31.27 3.12
CA VAL A 77 -11.34 -30.81 4.00
C VAL A 77 -10.92 -29.49 4.62
N VAL A 78 -11.83 -28.52 4.63
CA VAL A 78 -11.66 -27.21 5.26
C VAL A 78 -12.48 -27.17 6.55
N ILE A 79 -11.84 -26.84 7.66
CA ILE A 79 -12.47 -26.70 8.99
C ILE A 79 -12.36 -25.23 9.42
N GLY A 80 -13.49 -24.55 9.54
CA GLY A 80 -13.58 -23.15 9.96
C GLY A 80 -13.38 -22.13 8.84
N PRO A 81 -13.21 -20.84 9.20
CA PRO A 81 -13.07 -20.33 10.57
C PRO A 81 -14.33 -20.48 11.44
N LEU A 82 -14.13 -20.60 12.75
CA LEU A 82 -15.21 -20.55 13.72
C LEU A 82 -15.80 -19.13 13.72
N THR A 83 -17.01 -19.01 13.18
CA THR A 83 -17.71 -17.73 13.06
C THR A 83 -18.53 -17.47 14.32
N ARG A 84 -18.27 -16.38 15.03
CA ARG A 84 -19.08 -15.92 16.17
C ARG A 84 -19.89 -14.69 15.77
N LEU A 85 -21.17 -14.67 16.11
CA LEU A 85 -22.04 -13.54 15.79
C LEU A 85 -21.51 -12.27 16.48
N GLY A 86 -21.50 -11.15 15.75
CA GLY A 86 -20.99 -9.87 16.25
C GLY A 86 -19.47 -9.79 16.43
N ARG A 87 -18.70 -10.79 15.97
CA ARG A 87 -17.23 -10.72 15.91
C ARG A 87 -16.72 -10.77 14.48
N ALA A 88 -15.72 -9.95 14.20
CA ALA A 88 -15.06 -9.90 12.90
C ALA A 88 -14.21 -11.17 12.67
N GLY A 89 -14.10 -11.60 11.41
CA GLY A 89 -13.30 -12.79 11.03
C GLY A 89 -14.14 -14.03 10.74
N CYS A 90 -15.30 -13.87 10.11
CA CYS A 90 -16.18 -14.98 9.75
C CYS A 90 -15.67 -15.78 8.53
N TRP A 91 -16.36 -16.86 8.19
CA TRP A 91 -16.09 -17.67 6.99
C TRP A 91 -16.11 -16.86 5.68
N MET A 92 -16.95 -15.82 5.58
CA MET A 92 -16.98 -14.96 4.40
C MET A 92 -15.69 -14.12 4.30
N CYS A 93 -15.10 -13.69 5.41
CA CYS A 93 -13.77 -13.07 5.38
C CYS A 93 -12.73 -14.04 4.80
N ALA A 94 -12.71 -15.30 5.25
CA ALA A 94 -11.81 -16.32 4.72
C ALA A 94 -12.02 -16.54 3.21
N ARG A 95 -13.27 -16.64 2.77
CA ARG A 95 -13.61 -16.77 1.35
C ARG A 95 -13.14 -15.58 0.54
N LEU A 96 -13.39 -14.34 0.99
CA LEU A 96 -12.95 -13.12 0.30
C LEU A 96 -11.43 -13.09 0.15
N ARG A 97 -10.67 -13.40 1.21
CA ARG A 97 -9.21 -13.46 1.16
C ARG A 97 -8.72 -14.52 0.17
N ARG A 98 -9.26 -15.74 0.26
CA ARG A 98 -8.90 -16.86 -0.62
C ARG A 98 -9.21 -16.60 -2.09
N SER A 99 -10.36 -15.99 -2.39
CA SER A 99 -10.74 -15.65 -3.76
C SER A 99 -9.79 -14.64 -4.39
N ARG A 100 -9.22 -13.73 -3.58
CA ARG A 100 -8.27 -12.71 -4.04
C ARG A 100 -6.87 -13.30 -4.25
N ASN A 101 -6.44 -14.23 -3.41
CA ASN A 101 -5.13 -14.88 -3.54
C ASN A 101 -5.11 -15.96 -4.64
N HIS A 102 -6.27 -16.50 -5.01
CA HIS A 102 -6.40 -17.51 -6.05
C HIS A 102 -7.56 -17.19 -7.03
N PRO A 103 -7.46 -16.09 -7.80
CA PRO A 103 -8.55 -15.64 -8.67
C PRO A 103 -8.90 -16.65 -9.78
N GLU A 104 -7.90 -17.35 -10.32
CA GLU A 104 -8.12 -18.41 -11.32
C GLU A 104 -8.87 -19.60 -10.74
N ARG A 105 -8.52 -20.01 -9.51
CA ARG A 105 -9.23 -21.06 -8.77
C ARG A 105 -10.66 -20.65 -8.48
N GLU A 106 -10.89 -19.42 -8.02
CA GLU A 106 -12.23 -18.89 -7.77
C GLU A 106 -13.08 -18.88 -9.05
N LEU A 107 -12.52 -18.47 -10.19
CA LEU A 107 -13.21 -18.51 -11.47
C LEU A 107 -13.61 -19.95 -11.86
N ALA A 108 -12.71 -20.91 -11.69
CA ALA A 108 -12.99 -22.33 -11.94
C ALA A 108 -14.07 -22.88 -11.00
N VAL A 109 -14.03 -22.52 -9.71
CA VAL A 109 -15.04 -22.90 -8.72
C VAL A 109 -16.41 -22.34 -9.10
N ARG A 110 -16.51 -21.04 -9.43
CA ARG A 110 -17.78 -20.40 -9.84
C ARG A 110 -18.40 -21.06 -11.07
N ARG A 111 -17.59 -21.41 -12.08
CA ARG A 111 -18.07 -22.10 -13.29
C ARG A 111 -18.64 -23.50 -13.01
N ASN A 112 -18.19 -24.16 -11.94
CA ASN A 112 -18.53 -25.54 -11.62
C ASN A 112 -19.30 -25.67 -10.29
N GLN A 113 -19.82 -24.56 -9.75
CA GLN A 113 -20.36 -24.46 -8.40
C GLN A 113 -21.43 -25.53 -8.12
N GLN A 114 -22.44 -25.66 -8.99
CA GLN A 114 -23.51 -26.65 -8.82
C GLN A 114 -22.99 -28.10 -8.81
N ALA A 115 -21.98 -28.42 -9.62
CA ALA A 115 -21.38 -29.75 -9.67
C ALA A 115 -20.52 -30.04 -8.43
N LEU A 116 -19.82 -29.02 -7.91
CA LEU A 116 -18.99 -29.12 -6.71
C LEU A 116 -19.84 -29.26 -5.43
N ALA A 117 -21.00 -28.61 -5.37
CA ALA A 117 -21.91 -28.67 -4.22
C ALA A 117 -22.73 -29.97 -4.16
N SER A 118 -23.02 -30.59 -5.31
CA SER A 118 -23.87 -31.79 -5.37
C SER A 118 -23.12 -33.12 -5.25
N ARG A 119 -21.79 -33.12 -5.43
CA ARG A 119 -20.99 -34.35 -5.49
C ARG A 119 -20.04 -34.44 -4.31
N PRO A 120 -20.22 -35.43 -3.42
CA PRO A 120 -19.24 -35.74 -2.39
C PRO A 120 -17.84 -35.98 -2.96
N SER A 121 -16.81 -35.59 -2.21
CA SER A 121 -15.42 -35.87 -2.58
C SER A 121 -15.15 -37.37 -2.61
N SER A 122 -14.70 -37.90 -3.76
CA SER A 122 -14.30 -39.31 -3.87
C SER A 122 -13.03 -39.66 -3.09
N TRP A 123 -12.31 -38.65 -2.59
CA TRP A 123 -11.09 -38.82 -1.79
C TRP A 123 -11.39 -38.88 -0.28
N LEU A 124 -12.65 -38.68 0.13
CA LEU A 124 -13.05 -38.72 1.52
C LEU A 124 -13.25 -40.17 2.00
N THR A 125 -12.20 -40.74 2.59
CA THR A 125 -12.23 -42.08 3.21
C THR A 125 -12.81 -42.04 4.64
N SER A 126 -13.16 -43.19 5.22
CA SER A 126 -13.54 -43.29 6.64
C SER A 126 -12.44 -42.75 7.56
N PHE A 127 -11.20 -43.17 7.34
CA PHE A 127 -10.07 -42.74 8.16
C PHE A 127 -9.82 -41.23 8.07
N ALA A 128 -9.99 -40.63 6.89
CA ALA A 128 -9.94 -39.17 6.74
C ALA A 128 -11.08 -38.48 7.50
N ALA A 129 -12.30 -39.02 7.45
CA ALA A 129 -13.44 -38.47 8.18
C ALA A 129 -13.26 -38.57 9.71
N ASP A 130 -12.72 -39.68 10.22
CA ASP A 130 -12.40 -39.84 11.64
C ASP A 130 -11.32 -38.84 12.10
N THR A 131 -10.31 -38.59 11.24
CA THR A 131 -9.27 -37.58 11.50
C THR A 131 -9.87 -36.18 11.59
N VAL A 132 -10.75 -35.83 10.65
CA VAL A 132 -11.47 -34.54 10.68
C VAL A 132 -12.36 -34.44 11.91
N ALA A 133 -13.08 -35.51 12.27
CA ALA A 133 -13.93 -35.53 13.45
C ALA A 133 -13.14 -35.29 14.75
N ALA A 134 -11.95 -35.87 14.87
CA ALA A 134 -11.05 -35.62 16.00
C ALA A 134 -10.59 -34.14 16.06
N LEU A 135 -10.27 -33.53 14.92
CA LEU A 135 -9.91 -32.12 14.86
C LEU A 135 -11.08 -31.21 15.22
N VAL A 136 -12.28 -31.49 14.71
CA VAL A 136 -13.50 -30.75 15.06
C VAL A 136 -13.83 -30.87 16.54
N HIS A 137 -13.69 -32.08 17.10
CA HIS A 137 -13.89 -32.33 18.53
C HIS A 137 -12.94 -31.50 19.40
N ASP A 138 -11.66 -31.40 19.03
CA ASP A 138 -10.67 -30.55 19.71
C ASP A 138 -11.05 -29.06 19.64
N GLU A 139 -11.48 -28.57 18.46
CA GLU A 139 -11.92 -27.18 18.29
C GLU A 139 -13.17 -26.85 19.13
N ILE A 140 -14.16 -27.75 19.15
CA ILE A 140 -15.38 -27.55 19.95
C ILE A 140 -15.08 -27.66 21.44
N THR A 141 -14.23 -28.62 21.85
CA THR A 141 -13.78 -28.74 23.25
C THR A 141 -13.11 -27.45 23.71
N ALA A 142 -12.14 -26.95 22.94
CA ALA A 142 -11.46 -25.70 23.25
C ALA A 142 -12.46 -24.53 23.38
N LEU A 143 -13.45 -24.44 22.48
CA LEU A 143 -14.49 -23.42 22.54
C LEU A 143 -15.33 -23.51 23.83
N VAL A 144 -15.82 -24.69 24.19
CA VAL A 144 -16.73 -24.86 25.34
C VAL A 144 -16.03 -24.73 26.69
N GLU A 145 -14.74 -25.06 26.75
CA GLU A 145 -13.91 -24.88 27.95
C GLU A 145 -13.44 -23.42 28.13
N GLY A 146 -13.83 -22.52 27.22
CA GLY A 146 -13.38 -21.13 27.22
C GLY A 146 -11.93 -20.96 26.75
N GLY A 147 -11.32 -22.03 26.24
CA GLY A 147 -10.08 -21.97 25.47
C GLY A 147 -10.25 -21.26 24.13
N GLY A 148 -9.12 -20.95 23.49
CA GLY A 148 -9.09 -20.38 22.15
C GLY A 148 -8.95 -21.49 21.10
N PRO A 149 -10.01 -21.86 20.35
CA PRO A 149 -9.87 -22.81 19.25
C PRO A 149 -8.90 -22.27 18.19
N ARG A 150 -8.16 -23.15 17.50
CA ARG A 150 -7.22 -22.75 16.42
C ARG A 150 -7.96 -21.99 15.33
N THR A 151 -9.21 -22.35 15.09
CA THR A 151 -10.12 -21.77 14.10
C THR A 151 -10.76 -20.45 14.52
N ALA A 152 -10.44 -19.89 15.69
CA ALA A 152 -10.98 -18.60 16.14
C ALA A 152 -10.57 -17.42 15.23
N SER A 153 -9.43 -17.52 14.55
CA SER A 153 -8.95 -16.53 13.56
C SER A 153 -8.20 -17.22 12.42
N SER A 154 -8.53 -18.48 12.17
CA SER A 154 -7.89 -19.33 11.18
C SER A 154 -8.88 -20.34 10.63
N PHE A 155 -8.53 -21.03 9.56
CA PHE A 155 -9.15 -22.30 9.18
C PHE A 155 -8.08 -23.37 9.04
N LEU A 156 -8.48 -24.64 9.20
CA LEU A 156 -7.61 -25.78 8.96
C LEU A 156 -7.88 -26.33 7.57
N ARG A 157 -6.83 -26.71 6.86
CA ARG A 157 -6.90 -27.51 5.63
C ARG A 157 -6.29 -28.87 5.90
N VAL A 158 -7.09 -29.91 5.76
CA VAL A 158 -6.68 -31.30 5.86
C VAL A 158 -6.58 -31.85 4.44
N SER A 159 -5.38 -32.21 3.99
CA SER A 159 -5.19 -32.86 2.69
C SER A 159 -5.79 -34.27 2.74
N LEU A 160 -6.64 -34.64 1.77
CA LEU A 160 -7.22 -35.98 1.69
C LEU A 160 -6.26 -37.02 1.09
N ALA A 161 -5.10 -36.58 0.57
CA ALA A 161 -4.09 -37.48 0.01
C ALA A 161 -3.19 -38.10 1.09
N ASP A 162 -2.86 -37.33 2.13
CA ASP A 162 -1.84 -37.69 3.13
C ASP A 162 -2.22 -37.28 4.57
N LEU A 163 -3.39 -36.66 4.77
CA LEU A 163 -3.87 -36.13 6.05
C LEU A 163 -3.00 -35.04 6.67
N THR A 164 -2.12 -34.41 5.88
CA THR A 164 -1.38 -33.23 6.35
C THR A 164 -2.36 -32.12 6.73
N VAL A 165 -2.23 -31.61 7.96
CA VAL A 165 -3.05 -30.52 8.49
C VAL A 165 -2.25 -29.22 8.44
N ARG A 166 -2.79 -28.21 7.75
CA ARG A 166 -2.22 -26.85 7.73
C ARG A 166 -3.21 -25.87 8.34
N THR A 167 -2.69 -24.93 9.15
CA THR A 167 -3.49 -23.84 9.71
C THR A 167 -3.24 -22.59 8.88
N HIS A 168 -4.32 -21.92 8.48
CA HIS A 168 -4.27 -20.71 7.67
C HIS A 168 -4.94 -19.54 8.38
N HIS A 169 -4.20 -18.46 8.59
CA HIS A 169 -4.68 -17.30 9.36
C HIS A 169 -5.55 -16.38 8.50
N VAL A 170 -6.60 -15.83 9.11
CA VAL A 170 -7.56 -14.96 8.44
C VAL A 170 -7.58 -13.61 9.13
N LEU A 171 -7.17 -12.57 8.41
CA LEU A 171 -7.46 -11.19 8.81
C LEU A 171 -8.91 -10.85 8.43
N PRO A 172 -9.74 -10.39 9.38
CA PRO A 172 -11.06 -9.90 9.07
C PRO A 172 -11.03 -8.85 7.96
N ASP A 173 -12.02 -8.91 7.07
CA ASP A 173 -12.22 -7.89 6.04
C ASP A 173 -13.27 -6.88 6.56
N PRO A 174 -12.93 -5.60 6.73
CA PRO A 174 -13.88 -4.59 7.21
C PRO A 174 -15.05 -4.34 6.26
N LEU A 175 -14.93 -4.72 4.98
CA LEU A 175 -16.01 -4.62 3.99
C LEU A 175 -16.78 -5.95 3.83
N CYS A 176 -16.57 -6.91 4.74
CA CYS A 176 -17.29 -8.17 4.71
C CYS A 176 -18.80 -7.95 4.87
N GLN A 177 -19.60 -8.56 3.98
CA GLN A 177 -21.07 -8.46 4.00
C GLN A 177 -21.73 -9.12 5.23
N VAL A 178 -20.99 -9.96 5.96
CA VAL A 178 -21.51 -10.72 7.11
C VAL A 178 -21.09 -10.10 8.45
N CYS A 179 -19.83 -9.69 8.59
CA CYS A 179 -19.28 -9.20 9.86
C CYS A 179 -18.46 -7.91 9.74
N GLY A 180 -18.47 -7.27 8.56
CA GLY A 180 -17.77 -6.03 8.31
C GLY A 180 -18.55 -4.85 8.87
N GLU A 181 -17.86 -3.98 9.58
CA GLU A 181 -18.42 -2.74 10.11
C GLU A 181 -17.36 -1.65 9.99
N LEU A 182 -17.74 -0.52 9.41
CA LEU A 182 -16.91 0.67 9.32
C LEU A 182 -17.62 1.84 9.98
N PRO A 183 -16.92 2.61 10.83
CA PRO A 183 -17.46 3.87 11.33
C PRO A 183 -17.65 4.85 10.18
N GLU A 184 -18.56 5.80 10.35
CA GLU A 184 -18.72 6.89 9.40
C GLU A 184 -17.52 7.84 9.43
N ASP A 185 -17.16 8.38 8.28
CA ASP A 185 -16.19 9.45 8.18
C ASP A 185 -16.82 10.77 8.65
N THR A 186 -16.32 11.31 9.77
CA THR A 186 -16.88 12.49 10.43
C THR A 186 -15.78 13.53 10.70
N ALA A 187 -16.19 14.79 10.85
CA ALA A 187 -15.27 15.88 11.15
C ALA A 187 -14.57 15.66 12.49
N GLU A 188 -15.31 15.16 13.49
CA GLU A 188 -14.81 14.89 14.84
C GLU A 188 -13.75 13.80 14.85
N ALA A 189 -13.96 12.72 14.09
CA ALA A 189 -13.00 11.62 13.98
C ALA A 189 -11.72 12.01 13.21
N ALA A 190 -11.79 13.04 12.36
CA ALA A 190 -10.64 13.57 11.62
C ALA A 190 -9.81 14.58 12.43
N VAL A 191 -10.22 14.95 13.64
CA VAL A 191 -9.40 15.81 14.50
C VAL A 191 -8.13 15.06 14.87
N LEU A 192 -6.98 15.64 14.54
CA LEU A 192 -5.67 15.06 14.79
C LEU A 192 -4.93 15.84 15.87
N SER A 193 -4.52 15.14 16.92
CA SER A 193 -3.61 15.68 17.94
C SER A 193 -2.34 14.84 17.96
N LEU A 194 -1.20 15.47 17.68
CA LEU A 194 0.09 14.80 17.77
C LEU A 194 0.46 14.58 19.25
N THR A 195 1.00 13.40 19.55
CA THR A 195 1.43 13.00 20.89
C THR A 195 2.94 12.83 20.92
N ARG A 196 3.59 13.04 22.06
CA ARG A 196 5.05 12.87 22.19
C ARG A 196 5.47 11.43 21.87
N ARG A 197 6.43 11.25 20.96
CA ARG A 197 6.94 9.95 20.53
C ARG A 197 8.44 9.88 20.74
N LEU A 198 8.85 9.12 21.76
CA LEU A 198 10.26 8.97 22.06
C LEU A 198 10.99 8.15 20.99
N LYS A 199 12.18 8.60 20.64
CA LYS A 199 13.11 7.89 19.78
C LYS A 199 13.84 6.83 20.61
N PRO A 200 14.06 5.61 20.07
CA PRO A 200 14.82 4.58 20.77
C PRO A 200 16.31 4.93 20.93
N ALA A 201 16.84 5.81 20.07
CA ALA A 201 18.21 6.33 20.14
C ALA A 201 18.31 7.66 19.38
N PRO A 202 19.32 8.51 19.67
CA PRO A 202 19.65 9.66 18.83
C PRO A 202 19.87 9.26 17.37
N GLY A 203 19.30 10.01 16.44
CA GLY A 203 19.36 9.69 15.02
C GLY A 203 18.43 8.54 14.58
N ALA A 204 17.57 8.03 15.46
CA ALA A 204 16.44 7.19 15.04
C ALA A 204 15.28 8.06 14.57
N TYR A 205 14.65 7.67 13.46
CA TYR A 205 13.51 8.36 12.85
C TYR A 205 12.26 7.47 12.78
N ARG A 206 12.30 6.37 13.54
CA ARG A 206 11.19 5.46 13.78
C ARG A 206 11.12 5.18 15.28
N THR A 207 9.92 4.96 15.80
CA THR A 207 9.72 4.68 17.23
C THR A 207 10.10 3.25 17.62
N ARG A 208 10.18 2.34 16.65
CA ARG A 208 10.67 0.97 16.80
C ARG A 208 11.35 0.47 15.53
N ALA A 209 12.26 -0.49 15.67
CA ALA A 209 12.84 -1.18 14.53
C ALA A 209 11.88 -2.26 14.01
N VAL A 210 11.26 -2.02 12.85
CA VAL A 210 10.29 -2.96 12.26
C VAL A 210 10.90 -4.31 11.89
N VAL A 211 12.21 -4.35 11.64
CA VAL A 211 12.97 -5.57 11.36
C VAL A 211 12.98 -6.51 12.56
N ASP A 212 12.97 -5.97 13.78
CA ASP A 212 12.90 -6.77 15.01
C ASP A 212 11.51 -7.42 15.17
N ALA A 213 10.48 -6.79 14.60
CA ALA A 213 9.12 -7.31 14.58
C ALA A 213 8.83 -8.23 13.36
N ARG A 214 9.84 -8.55 12.55
CA ARG A 214 9.71 -9.31 11.28
C ARG A 214 8.79 -10.52 11.41
N GLU A 215 9.10 -11.44 12.31
CA GLU A 215 8.33 -12.70 12.42
C GLU A 215 6.85 -12.46 12.74
N SER A 216 6.55 -11.47 13.58
CA SER A 216 5.18 -11.10 13.93
C SER A 216 4.44 -10.45 12.75
N LEU A 217 5.12 -9.60 11.98
CA LEU A 217 4.55 -8.94 10.80
C LEU A 217 4.26 -9.95 9.69
N LEU A 218 5.23 -10.81 9.36
CA LEU A 218 5.03 -11.85 8.35
C LEU A 218 3.90 -12.81 8.77
N ARG A 219 3.84 -13.24 10.04
CA ARG A 219 2.73 -14.07 10.53
C ARG A 219 1.37 -13.38 10.49
N THR A 220 1.34 -12.05 10.62
CA THR A 220 0.08 -11.28 10.61
C THR A 220 -0.45 -11.11 9.18
N TYR A 221 0.44 -10.83 8.23
CA TYR A 221 0.04 -10.39 6.89
C TYR A 221 0.23 -11.43 5.80
N MET A 222 1.11 -12.42 6.01
CA MET A 222 1.39 -13.45 5.04
C MET A 222 0.67 -14.76 5.35
N ASP A 223 -0.06 -15.25 4.36
CA ASP A 223 -0.58 -16.60 4.33
C ASP A 223 -0.94 -16.94 2.86
N PRO A 224 -0.48 -18.08 2.33
CA PRO A 224 -0.64 -18.40 0.91
C PRO A 224 -2.10 -18.55 0.49
N GLU A 225 -3.01 -18.91 1.41
CA GLU A 225 -4.44 -19.02 1.11
C GLU A 225 -5.19 -17.74 1.48
N ALA A 226 -4.93 -17.13 2.65
CA ALA A 226 -5.80 -16.08 3.18
C ALA A 226 -5.10 -14.80 3.67
N GLY A 227 -3.81 -14.65 3.40
CA GLY A 227 -3.03 -13.47 3.76
C GLY A 227 -3.43 -12.25 2.95
N LEU A 228 -3.04 -11.06 3.42
CA LEU A 228 -3.00 -9.88 2.54
C LEU A 228 -1.96 -10.08 1.45
N VAL A 229 -0.82 -10.65 1.83
CA VAL A 229 0.28 -11.03 0.95
C VAL A 229 0.31 -12.55 0.91
N SER A 230 0.16 -13.15 -0.28
CA SER A 230 0.17 -14.62 -0.41
C SER A 230 1.60 -15.18 -0.31
N GLU A 231 2.56 -14.47 -0.89
CA GLU A 231 3.97 -14.82 -0.90
C GLU A 231 4.85 -13.57 -1.02
N VAL A 232 6.14 -13.71 -0.70
CA VAL A 232 7.15 -12.71 -1.00
C VAL A 232 8.19 -13.35 -1.90
N GLN A 233 8.45 -12.70 -3.03
CA GLN A 233 9.47 -13.08 -3.99
C GLN A 233 10.73 -12.28 -3.67
N THR A 234 11.88 -12.95 -3.56
CA THR A 234 13.16 -12.29 -3.31
C THR A 234 14.12 -12.55 -4.44
N GLY A 235 14.94 -11.56 -4.79
CA GLY A 235 15.97 -11.68 -5.82
C GLY A 235 17.06 -10.64 -5.65
N ASP A 236 18.03 -10.69 -6.57
CA ASP A 236 19.06 -9.67 -6.71
C ASP A 236 18.77 -8.86 -7.97
N GLU A 237 18.67 -7.55 -7.84
CA GLU A 237 18.50 -6.64 -8.98
C GLU A 237 19.48 -5.47 -8.88
N GLY A 238 20.35 -5.35 -9.88
CA GLY A 238 21.33 -4.27 -9.99
C GLY A 238 22.37 -4.26 -8.88
N GLY A 239 22.68 -5.44 -8.30
CA GLY A 239 23.62 -5.60 -7.21
C GLY A 239 23.02 -5.42 -5.82
N LEU A 240 21.68 -5.43 -5.69
CA LEU A 240 20.97 -5.21 -4.44
C LEU A 240 19.90 -6.28 -4.14
N PRO A 241 19.78 -6.72 -2.87
CA PRO A 241 18.65 -7.51 -2.41
C PRO A 241 17.30 -6.81 -2.58
N VAL A 242 16.44 -7.41 -3.40
CA VAL A 242 15.06 -6.97 -3.64
C VAL A 242 14.07 -7.99 -3.09
N ALA A 243 12.95 -7.49 -2.58
CA ALA A 243 11.77 -8.28 -2.29
C ALA A 243 10.53 -7.65 -2.93
N LYS A 244 9.62 -8.49 -3.43
CA LYS A 244 8.32 -8.10 -3.99
C LYS A 244 7.22 -8.83 -3.23
N ALA A 245 6.23 -8.09 -2.74
CA ALA A 245 5.07 -8.60 -2.02
C ALA A 245 3.79 -8.28 -2.82
N PRO A 246 3.29 -9.19 -3.66
CA PRO A 246 2.03 -9.00 -4.37
C PRO A 246 0.84 -8.84 -3.41
N LEU A 247 -0.07 -7.94 -3.75
CA LEU A 247 -1.27 -7.60 -3.01
C LEU A 247 -2.46 -7.55 -3.96
N ALA A 248 -3.38 -8.51 -3.83
CA ALA A 248 -4.61 -8.50 -4.61
C ALA A 248 -5.54 -7.37 -4.12
N MET A 249 -5.98 -6.50 -5.02
CA MET A 249 -6.78 -5.33 -4.65
C MET A 249 -8.21 -5.73 -4.24
N ARG A 250 -8.86 -4.88 -3.43
CA ARG A 250 -10.30 -5.00 -3.17
C ARG A 250 -11.09 -4.66 -4.43
N GLY A 251 -12.18 -5.38 -4.71
CA GLY A 251 -13.20 -5.01 -5.70
C GLY A 251 -12.78 -4.93 -7.18
N ALA A 252 -11.51 -5.20 -7.51
CA ALA A 252 -10.98 -5.16 -8.87
C ALA A 252 -10.16 -6.40 -9.18
N SER A 253 -10.04 -6.76 -10.46
CA SER A 253 -9.24 -7.90 -10.93
C SER A 253 -7.73 -7.60 -11.03
N GLY A 254 -7.24 -6.61 -10.29
CA GLY A 254 -5.86 -6.14 -10.33
C GLY A 254 -5.04 -6.54 -9.11
N THR A 255 -3.72 -6.54 -9.29
CA THR A 255 -2.73 -6.81 -8.25
C THR A 255 -1.78 -5.63 -8.18
N GLU A 256 -1.61 -5.09 -6.99
CA GLU A 256 -0.52 -4.18 -6.65
C GLU A 256 0.65 -4.94 -6.03
N ALA A 257 1.79 -4.29 -5.82
CA ALA A 257 2.89 -4.92 -5.10
C ALA A 257 3.66 -3.92 -4.25
N GLY A 258 4.04 -4.34 -3.04
CA GLY A 258 5.06 -3.66 -2.25
C GLY A 258 6.47 -4.12 -2.64
N TRP A 259 7.45 -3.22 -2.54
CA TRP A 259 8.82 -3.41 -2.96
C TRP A 259 9.81 -3.06 -1.85
N GLY A 260 10.57 -4.05 -1.41
CA GLY A 260 11.66 -3.82 -0.47
C GLY A 260 12.97 -3.75 -1.21
N ARG A 261 13.69 -2.62 -1.04
CA ARG A 261 15.00 -2.40 -1.64
C ARG A 261 15.97 -1.96 -0.55
N SER A 262 16.99 -2.77 -0.28
CA SER A 262 18.00 -2.47 0.74
C SER A 262 19.24 -3.34 0.53
N ASP A 263 20.23 -3.19 1.41
CA ASP A 263 21.43 -4.04 1.51
C ASP A 263 21.17 -5.43 2.14
N SER A 264 19.91 -5.85 2.36
CA SER A 264 19.59 -7.08 3.09
C SER A 264 18.24 -7.68 2.72
N TYR A 265 18.21 -8.95 2.31
CA TYR A 265 16.97 -9.71 2.10
C TYR A 265 16.01 -9.65 3.29
N ARG A 266 16.53 -9.63 4.52
CA ARG A 266 15.70 -9.56 5.74
C ARG A 266 14.93 -8.24 5.83
N VAL A 267 15.61 -7.13 5.53
CA VAL A 267 15.02 -5.79 5.55
C VAL A 267 14.10 -5.61 4.35
N SER A 268 14.56 -5.93 3.14
CA SER A 268 13.76 -5.91 1.91
C SER A 268 12.44 -6.69 2.08
N THR A 269 12.48 -7.91 2.62
CA THR A 269 11.26 -8.72 2.83
C THR A 269 10.22 -8.00 3.69
N VAL A 270 10.65 -7.38 4.80
CA VAL A 270 9.73 -6.69 5.71
C VAL A 270 9.22 -5.40 5.09
N THR A 271 10.09 -4.63 4.44
CA THR A 271 9.72 -3.39 3.74
C THR A 271 8.70 -3.67 2.64
N ALA A 272 8.90 -4.72 1.83
CA ALA A 272 7.95 -5.10 0.79
C ALA A 272 6.56 -5.39 1.34
N VAL A 273 6.47 -6.16 2.44
CA VAL A 273 5.18 -6.46 3.10
C VAL A 273 4.55 -5.19 3.67
N LEU A 274 5.34 -4.32 4.31
CA LEU A 274 4.83 -3.06 4.86
C LEU A 274 4.33 -2.11 3.78
N GLU A 275 5.02 -2.01 2.64
CA GLU A 275 4.58 -1.17 1.52
C GLU A 275 3.34 -1.75 0.83
N ALA A 276 3.20 -3.08 0.78
CA ALA A 276 1.95 -3.72 0.34
C ALA A 276 0.79 -3.40 1.29
N VAL A 277 1.05 -3.41 2.61
CA VAL A 277 0.05 -3.02 3.61
C VAL A 277 -0.29 -1.52 3.52
N GLU A 278 0.67 -0.64 3.24
CA GLU A 278 0.42 0.78 2.96
C GLU A 278 -0.50 0.97 1.75
N ARG A 279 -0.19 0.33 0.61
CA ARG A 279 -1.07 0.35 -0.58
C ARG A 279 -2.47 -0.13 -0.29
N TRP A 280 -2.63 -1.13 0.58
CA TRP A 280 -3.95 -1.62 1.00
C TRP A 280 -4.81 -0.50 1.63
N GLY A 281 -4.22 0.40 2.41
CA GLY A 281 -4.90 1.59 2.95
C GLY A 281 -5.07 2.71 1.93
N GLY A 282 -4.09 2.90 1.05
CA GLY A 282 -4.07 3.98 0.06
C GLY A 282 -5.01 3.80 -1.13
N LEU A 283 -5.34 2.56 -1.50
CA LEU A 283 -6.17 2.26 -2.66
C LEU A 283 -7.66 2.62 -2.46
N GLN A 284 -8.21 2.36 -1.28
CA GLN A 284 -9.64 2.54 -1.00
C GLN A 284 -9.87 2.79 0.49
N ALA A 285 -10.90 3.58 0.80
CA ALA A 285 -11.46 3.69 2.15
C ALA A 285 -11.76 2.30 2.75
N GLY A 286 -10.96 1.94 3.76
CA GLY A 286 -11.08 0.68 4.50
C GLY A 286 -11.03 0.83 6.02
N GLY A 287 -10.90 2.06 6.51
CA GLY A 287 -10.93 2.41 7.94
C GLY A 287 -12.18 3.16 8.37
N LYS A 288 -12.89 3.74 7.40
CA LYS A 288 -14.09 4.57 7.58
C LYS A 288 -14.95 4.53 6.31
N ARG A 289 -16.25 4.77 6.43
CA ARG A 289 -17.19 4.88 5.31
C ARG A 289 -17.35 6.35 4.92
N THR A 290 -17.04 6.68 3.68
CA THR A 290 -17.26 8.01 3.10
C THR A 290 -18.74 8.38 3.22
N ALA A 291 -19.01 9.48 3.93
CA ALA A 291 -20.37 9.88 4.31
C ALA A 291 -20.86 11.15 3.61
N VAL A 292 -19.94 11.96 3.05
CA VAL A 292 -20.26 13.26 2.45
C VAL A 292 -20.25 13.15 0.93
N ARG A 293 -21.42 13.37 0.31
CA ARG A 293 -21.58 13.60 -1.13
C ARG A 293 -22.26 14.96 -1.30
N ALA A 294 -21.59 15.89 -1.97
CA ALA A 294 -22.09 17.26 -2.13
C ALA A 294 -21.40 17.96 -3.29
N ALA A 295 -22.05 18.98 -3.84
CA ALA A 295 -21.40 19.92 -4.75
C ALA A 295 -20.45 20.84 -3.98
N TYR A 296 -19.33 21.26 -4.60
CA TYR A 296 -18.36 22.13 -3.92
C TYR A 296 -18.98 23.42 -3.39
N ARG A 297 -19.94 24.02 -4.13
CA ARG A 297 -20.66 25.23 -3.68
C ARG A 297 -21.37 25.07 -2.33
N GLU A 298 -21.74 23.84 -1.96
CA GLU A 298 -22.46 23.52 -0.72
C GLU A 298 -21.50 23.33 0.47
N VAL A 299 -20.26 22.92 0.19
CA VAL A 299 -19.25 22.60 1.22
C VAL A 299 -18.03 23.54 1.20
N ARG A 300 -18.06 24.61 0.39
CA ARG A 300 -16.93 25.53 0.14
C ARG A 300 -16.20 26.00 1.40
N GLU A 301 -16.94 26.33 2.45
CA GLU A 301 -16.38 26.84 3.73
C GLU A 301 -15.67 25.77 4.58
N LEU A 302 -15.95 24.50 4.29
CA LEU A 302 -15.41 23.33 4.98
C LEU A 302 -14.38 22.58 4.11
N ALA A 303 -14.42 22.77 2.80
CA ALA A 303 -13.58 22.05 1.85
C ALA A 303 -12.30 22.80 1.47
N VAL A 304 -11.35 22.06 0.92
CA VAL A 304 -10.23 22.58 0.14
C VAL A 304 -10.74 22.87 -1.27
N ASP A 305 -10.28 23.96 -1.88
CA ASP A 305 -10.56 24.26 -3.28
C ASP A 305 -9.85 23.25 -4.18
N PRO A 306 -10.55 22.41 -4.97
CA PRO A 306 -9.91 21.43 -5.83
C PRO A 306 -8.93 22.02 -6.86
N VAL A 307 -9.10 23.29 -7.25
CA VAL A 307 -8.16 23.97 -8.16
C VAL A 307 -6.77 24.07 -7.53
N SER A 308 -6.68 24.27 -6.21
CA SER A 308 -5.41 24.36 -5.48
C SER A 308 -4.62 23.05 -5.41
N LEU A 309 -5.26 21.93 -5.78
CA LEU A 309 -4.63 20.62 -5.85
C LEU A 309 -3.92 20.39 -7.21
N GLY A 310 -4.01 21.35 -8.15
CA GLY A 310 -3.43 21.26 -9.48
C GLY A 310 -4.31 20.45 -10.44
N LEU A 311 -4.79 21.08 -11.50
CA LEU A 311 -5.69 20.50 -12.50
C LEU A 311 -5.05 20.56 -13.90
N TYR A 312 -5.86 20.35 -14.94
CA TYR A 312 -5.45 20.43 -16.34
C TYR A 312 -5.95 21.73 -16.99
N ASP A 313 -5.37 22.08 -18.12
CA ASP A 313 -5.86 23.16 -18.98
C ASP A 313 -7.07 22.75 -19.83
N ASP A 314 -7.77 23.75 -20.36
CA ASP A 314 -8.99 23.58 -21.17
C ASP A 314 -8.75 22.82 -22.48
N GLU A 315 -7.57 22.97 -23.10
CA GLU A 315 -7.23 22.25 -24.34
C GLU A 315 -7.12 20.75 -24.04
N ARG A 316 -6.53 20.38 -22.90
CA ARG A 316 -6.42 18.99 -22.48
C ARG A 316 -7.77 18.34 -22.20
N TYR A 317 -8.68 19.06 -21.53
CA TYR A 317 -10.05 18.58 -21.30
C TYR A 317 -10.83 18.35 -22.60
N SER A 318 -10.51 19.11 -23.66
CA SER A 318 -11.12 18.98 -24.98
C SER A 318 -10.52 17.85 -25.84
N GLY A 319 -9.43 17.23 -25.38
CA GLY A 319 -8.73 16.16 -26.08
C GLY A 319 -9.53 14.85 -26.14
N PRO A 320 -9.38 14.05 -27.20
CA PRO A 320 -10.00 12.73 -27.27
C PRO A 320 -9.48 11.82 -26.16
N ASP A 321 -10.36 10.97 -25.63
CA ASP A 321 -10.04 9.95 -24.61
C ASP A 321 -9.42 10.49 -23.31
N PHE A 322 -9.67 11.76 -22.95
CA PHE A 322 -9.22 12.31 -21.68
C PHE A 322 -10.14 11.88 -20.52
N PRO A 323 -9.63 11.14 -19.50
CA PRO A 323 -10.49 10.46 -18.55
C PRO A 323 -10.95 11.33 -17.37
N PHE A 324 -10.55 12.61 -17.32
CA PHE A 324 -10.81 13.49 -16.18
C PHE A 324 -11.90 14.52 -16.47
N THR A 325 -12.72 14.76 -15.46
CA THR A 325 -13.85 15.69 -15.49
C THR A 325 -13.36 17.10 -15.14
N PRO A 326 -13.66 18.13 -15.96
CA PRO A 326 -13.40 19.52 -15.61
C PRO A 326 -14.13 19.89 -14.31
N PHE A 327 -13.42 20.53 -13.39
CA PHE A 327 -14.02 20.97 -12.14
C PHE A 327 -14.94 22.17 -12.35
N HIS A 328 -16.12 22.14 -11.72
CA HIS A 328 -16.99 23.30 -11.54
C HIS A 328 -17.72 23.21 -10.20
N ASP A 329 -18.23 24.34 -9.70
CA ASP A 329 -18.75 24.43 -8.32
C ASP A 329 -20.02 23.60 -8.05
N ALA A 330 -20.79 23.30 -9.11
CA ALA A 330 -21.97 22.45 -9.10
C ALA A 330 -21.66 20.95 -9.21
N LEU A 331 -20.40 20.56 -9.43
CA LEU A 331 -20.01 19.16 -9.61
C LEU A 331 -20.13 18.43 -8.28
N GLU A 332 -21.01 17.43 -8.23
CA GLU A 332 -21.14 16.58 -7.05
C GLU A 332 -19.94 15.64 -6.95
N LEU A 333 -19.31 15.66 -5.79
CA LEU A 333 -18.16 14.82 -5.48
C LEU A 333 -18.40 14.10 -4.16
N ARG A 334 -17.66 13.01 -3.97
CA ARG A 334 -17.49 12.37 -2.68
C ARG A 334 -16.33 13.03 -1.95
N TRP A 335 -16.56 13.35 -0.68
CA TRP A 335 -15.61 14.08 0.15
C TRP A 335 -15.27 13.27 1.39
N VAL A 336 -14.01 13.32 1.78
CA VAL A 336 -13.53 12.72 3.03
C VAL A 336 -12.91 13.78 3.92
N TRP A 337 -12.99 13.55 5.23
CA TRP A 337 -12.41 14.46 6.21
C TRP A 337 -10.90 14.24 6.35
N ALA A 338 -10.16 15.34 6.25
CA ALA A 338 -8.74 15.50 6.52
C ALA A 338 -8.52 16.48 7.66
N TYR A 339 -7.39 16.40 8.36
CA TYR A 339 -6.96 17.45 9.29
C TYR A 339 -6.08 18.48 8.58
N SER A 340 -6.41 19.76 8.68
CA SER A 340 -5.57 20.86 8.18
C SER A 340 -4.72 21.45 9.31
N PHE A 341 -3.40 21.42 9.15
CA PHE A 341 -2.48 22.01 10.13
C PHE A 341 -2.50 23.54 10.10
N ARG A 342 -2.72 24.17 8.94
CA ARG A 342 -2.85 25.63 8.83
C ARG A 342 -4.13 26.15 9.46
N ARG A 343 -5.27 25.50 9.16
CA ARG A 343 -6.59 25.92 9.68
C ARG A 343 -6.86 25.37 11.08
N ARG A 344 -6.08 24.38 11.54
CA ARG A 344 -6.21 23.68 12.84
C ARG A 344 -7.61 23.12 13.09
N ARG A 345 -8.20 22.56 12.04
CA ARG A 345 -9.55 21.96 12.04
C ARG A 345 -9.66 20.92 10.94
N SER A 346 -10.68 20.09 11.04
CA SER A 346 -11.05 19.15 10.00
C SER A 346 -11.58 19.90 8.77
N VAL A 347 -11.18 19.46 7.59
CA VAL A 347 -11.59 19.98 6.29
C VAL A 347 -11.93 18.85 5.34
N LEU A 348 -12.76 19.13 4.34
CA LEU A 348 -13.12 18.16 3.31
C LEU A 348 -12.13 18.23 2.14
N VAL A 349 -11.73 17.05 1.64
CA VAL A 349 -10.96 16.87 0.41
C VAL A 349 -11.67 15.85 -0.49
N PRO A 350 -11.54 15.92 -1.82
CA PRO A 350 -12.16 14.92 -2.69
C PRO A 350 -11.61 13.52 -2.40
N GLU A 351 -12.48 12.52 -2.34
CA GLU A 351 -12.10 11.13 -2.01
C GLU A 351 -11.06 10.56 -2.99
N THR A 352 -11.12 10.96 -4.26
CA THR A 352 -10.19 10.54 -5.32
C THR A 352 -8.76 11.01 -5.11
N TYR A 353 -8.54 12.05 -4.31
CA TYR A 353 -7.20 12.49 -3.86
C TYR A 353 -6.74 11.78 -2.60
N ALA A 354 -7.69 11.43 -1.72
CA ALA A 354 -7.38 10.70 -0.51
C ALA A 354 -7.12 9.22 -0.75
N TYR A 355 -7.74 8.61 -1.76
CA TYR A 355 -7.60 7.20 -2.11
C TYR A 355 -7.40 7.05 -3.62
N TYR A 356 -6.16 6.77 -4.03
CA TYR A 356 -5.77 6.81 -5.45
C TYR A 356 -6.41 5.69 -6.28
N GLY A 357 -6.87 4.61 -5.64
CA GLY A 357 -7.60 3.51 -6.29
C GLY A 357 -9.12 3.67 -6.33
N ALA A 358 -9.69 4.76 -5.79
CA ALA A 358 -11.15 4.94 -5.71
C ALA A 358 -11.85 4.82 -7.08
N HIS A 359 -11.23 5.37 -8.13
CA HIS A 359 -11.73 5.34 -9.50
C HIS A 359 -11.76 3.95 -10.15
N VAL A 360 -11.01 2.98 -9.62
CA VAL A 360 -11.02 1.59 -10.11
C VAL A 360 -12.31 0.90 -9.66
N LEU A 361 -12.82 1.27 -8.50
CA LEU A 361 -13.96 0.63 -7.85
C LEU A 361 -15.27 1.34 -8.16
N GLU A 362 -15.18 2.64 -8.37
CA GLU A 362 -16.30 3.52 -8.67
C GLU A 362 -16.00 4.25 -10.00
N PRO A 363 -15.98 3.52 -11.13
CA PRO A 363 -15.56 4.08 -12.42
C PRO A 363 -16.48 5.19 -12.94
N ASP A 364 -17.72 5.23 -12.46
CA ASP A 364 -18.72 6.23 -12.83
C ASP A 364 -18.60 7.54 -12.01
N GLU A 365 -17.82 7.56 -10.93
CA GLU A 365 -17.63 8.78 -10.12
C GLU A 365 -16.71 9.79 -10.86
N PRO A 366 -16.99 11.11 -10.78
CA PRO A 366 -16.16 12.12 -11.42
C PRO A 366 -14.71 12.08 -10.94
N ARG A 367 -13.79 12.15 -11.90
CA ARG A 367 -12.34 12.04 -11.66
C ARG A 367 -11.71 13.38 -11.97
N LEU A 368 -11.25 14.11 -10.97
CA LEU A 368 -10.69 15.46 -11.23
C LEU A 368 -9.27 15.40 -11.80
N ALA A 369 -8.46 14.44 -11.33
CA ALA A 369 -7.07 14.33 -11.70
C ALA A 369 -6.48 12.92 -11.59
N TYR A 370 -5.34 12.72 -12.26
CA TYR A 370 -4.50 11.53 -12.10
C TYR A 370 -3.81 11.57 -10.73
N GLU A 371 -4.16 10.62 -9.87
CA GLU A 371 -3.60 10.48 -8.53
C GLU A 371 -2.90 9.13 -8.36
N ILE A 372 -1.84 9.14 -7.56
CA ILE A 372 -1.01 7.99 -7.23
C ILE A 372 -0.79 7.91 -5.71
N SER A 373 0.04 6.97 -5.26
CA SER A 373 0.39 6.78 -3.85
C SER A 373 1.19 7.92 -3.23
N ASN A 374 1.56 8.98 -3.98
CA ASN A 374 2.37 10.09 -3.47
C ASN A 374 1.81 10.68 -2.16
N GLY A 375 2.59 10.62 -1.08
CA GLY A 375 2.19 11.09 0.24
C GLY A 375 1.44 10.04 1.06
N CYS A 376 1.18 8.85 0.52
CA CYS A 376 0.72 7.70 1.30
C CYS A 376 1.89 7.15 2.10
N ALA A 377 1.70 6.92 3.39
CA ALA A 377 2.77 6.42 4.23
C ALA A 377 2.26 5.62 5.41
N LEU A 378 3.07 4.64 5.80
CA LEU A 378 2.85 3.76 6.92
C LEU A 378 3.89 4.00 8.00
N GLY A 379 3.45 4.03 9.25
CA GLY A 379 4.30 4.19 10.41
C GLY A 379 3.86 3.32 11.59
N SER A 380 4.74 3.17 12.58
CA SER A 380 4.38 2.55 13.87
C SER A 380 3.46 3.42 14.73
N CYS A 381 3.21 4.65 14.30
CA CYS A 381 2.27 5.61 14.87
C CYS A 381 1.92 6.66 13.80
N ILE A 382 0.90 7.49 14.08
CA ILE A 382 0.44 8.52 13.13
C ILE A 382 1.52 9.57 12.85
N GLU A 383 2.33 9.93 13.85
CA GLU A 383 3.42 10.89 13.70
C GLU A 383 4.49 10.38 12.73
N GLU A 384 4.87 9.10 12.84
CA GLU A 384 5.81 8.46 11.93
C GLU A 384 5.24 8.39 10.50
N ALA A 385 3.97 8.02 10.35
CA ALA A 385 3.31 7.98 9.05
C ALA A 385 3.27 9.37 8.38
N ILE A 386 2.94 10.42 9.13
CA ILE A 386 2.94 11.81 8.63
C ILE A 386 4.34 12.25 8.21
N LEU A 387 5.37 11.93 9.00
CA LEU A 387 6.76 12.26 8.65
C LEU A 387 7.13 11.67 7.29
N TYR A 388 6.93 10.36 7.12
CA TYR A 388 7.33 9.71 5.87
C TYR A 388 6.46 10.13 4.68
N GLY A 389 5.18 10.44 4.88
CA GLY A 389 4.33 11.02 3.83
C GLY A 389 4.78 12.42 3.40
N LEU A 390 5.22 13.27 4.35
CA LEU A 390 5.78 14.58 4.04
C LEU A 390 7.13 14.49 3.32
N LEU A 391 7.99 13.56 3.72
CA LEU A 391 9.27 13.31 3.04
C LEU A 391 9.02 12.87 1.60
N GLU A 392 8.06 11.97 1.38
CA GLU A 392 7.69 11.56 0.04
C GLU A 392 7.22 12.75 -0.81
N VAL A 393 6.29 13.57 -0.29
CA VAL A 393 5.83 14.79 -0.96
C VAL A 393 7.00 15.73 -1.29
N ALA A 394 7.94 15.93 -0.35
CA ALA A 394 9.12 16.75 -0.57
C ALA A 394 9.99 16.24 -1.72
N GLU A 395 10.20 14.93 -1.81
CA GLU A 395 11.01 14.32 -2.86
C GLU A 395 10.43 14.57 -4.25
N ARG A 396 9.13 14.29 -4.43
CA ARG A 396 8.46 14.43 -5.74
C ARG A 396 8.37 15.89 -6.14
N ASP A 397 8.05 16.76 -5.18
CA ASP A 397 8.01 18.20 -5.41
C ASP A 397 9.39 18.75 -5.81
N ALA A 398 10.43 18.47 -5.02
CA ALA A 398 11.79 18.93 -5.29
C ALA A 398 12.32 18.44 -6.65
N PHE A 399 12.05 17.17 -6.97
CA PHE A 399 12.38 16.60 -8.27
C PHE A 399 11.67 17.33 -9.42
N LEU A 400 10.35 17.52 -9.34
CA LEU A 400 9.58 18.17 -10.41
C LEU A 400 9.90 19.66 -10.53
N MET A 401 10.20 20.34 -9.42
CA MET A 401 10.72 21.72 -9.41
C MET A 401 12.08 21.79 -10.12
N ALA A 402 12.97 20.81 -9.91
CA ALA A 402 14.23 20.71 -10.66
C ALA A 402 14.00 20.43 -12.15
N TRP A 403 13.08 19.53 -12.48
CA TRP A 403 12.77 19.14 -13.85
C TRP A 403 12.16 20.27 -14.66
N TYR A 404 11.02 20.80 -14.23
CA TYR A 404 10.28 21.82 -14.95
C TYR A 404 11.02 23.16 -14.96
N GLY A 405 11.72 23.50 -13.87
CA GLY A 405 12.56 24.68 -13.79
C GLY A 405 13.91 24.57 -14.50
N GLN A 406 14.24 23.41 -15.10
CA GLN A 406 15.54 23.11 -15.72
C GLN A 406 16.73 23.54 -14.84
N ARG A 407 16.64 23.26 -13.53
CA ARG A 407 17.57 23.79 -12.53
C ARG A 407 18.97 23.17 -12.68
N PRO A 408 20.05 23.97 -12.76
CA PRO A 408 21.41 23.47 -12.60
C PRO A 408 21.65 23.10 -11.12
N LEU A 409 21.99 21.83 -10.86
CA LEU A 409 22.01 21.30 -9.49
C LEU A 409 23.44 21.10 -8.97
N PRO A 410 23.72 21.43 -7.68
CA PRO A 410 25.00 21.10 -7.06
C PRO A 410 25.24 19.58 -7.00
N VAL A 411 26.47 19.15 -7.27
CA VAL A 411 26.88 17.75 -7.12
C VAL A 411 27.22 17.47 -5.67
N ILE A 412 26.66 16.40 -5.10
CA ILE A 412 26.94 15.99 -3.73
C ILE A 412 28.27 15.23 -3.67
N ASP A 413 29.15 15.66 -2.77
CA ASP A 413 30.40 14.96 -2.50
C ASP A 413 30.17 13.78 -1.53
N LEU A 414 30.07 12.57 -2.07
CA LEU A 414 29.91 11.34 -1.27
C LEU A 414 31.11 11.03 -0.36
N ALA A 415 32.29 11.59 -0.62
CA ALA A 415 33.44 11.44 0.27
C ALA A 415 33.25 12.17 1.60
N SER A 416 32.33 13.16 1.64
CA SER A 416 31.99 13.91 2.85
C SER A 416 31.04 13.17 3.81
N ALA A 417 30.56 11.97 3.45
CA ALA A 417 29.68 11.15 4.29
C ALA A 417 30.38 10.69 5.57
N ARG A 418 29.66 10.73 6.70
CA ARG A 418 30.15 10.17 7.98
C ARG A 418 30.19 8.66 7.92
N ASP A 419 29.16 8.04 7.34
CA ASP A 419 29.13 6.59 7.12
C ASP A 419 29.85 6.21 5.82
N PRO A 420 31.01 5.53 5.88
CA PRO A 420 31.73 5.11 4.68
C PRO A 420 30.94 4.10 3.83
N ARG A 421 29.92 3.42 4.37
CA ARG A 421 29.11 2.48 3.59
C ARG A 421 28.38 3.15 2.44
N LEU A 422 28.06 4.45 2.54
CA LEU A 422 27.36 5.18 1.49
C LEU A 422 28.20 5.26 0.20
N ARG A 423 29.50 5.55 0.34
CA ARG A 423 30.42 5.59 -0.82
C ARG A 423 30.70 4.20 -1.37
N LEU A 424 30.74 3.18 -0.50
CA LEU A 424 30.94 1.79 -0.90
C LEU A 424 29.74 1.26 -1.68
N LEU A 425 28.52 1.60 -1.26
CA LEU A 425 27.30 1.25 -1.98
C LEU A 425 27.28 1.88 -3.37
N ALA A 426 27.61 3.17 -3.49
CA ALA A 426 27.71 3.82 -4.79
C ALA A 426 28.73 3.10 -5.69
N ALA A 427 29.95 2.87 -5.20
CA ALA A 427 31.00 2.18 -5.95
C ALA A 427 30.60 0.75 -6.35
N HIS A 428 29.93 0.01 -5.46
CA HIS A 428 29.39 -1.32 -5.75
C HIS A 428 28.37 -1.28 -6.89
N LEU A 429 27.42 -0.33 -6.85
CA LEU A 429 26.45 -0.15 -7.92
C LEU A 429 27.11 0.26 -9.25
N GLU A 430 28.14 1.10 -9.21
CA GLU A 430 28.91 1.49 -10.41
C GLU A 430 29.63 0.28 -11.03
N GLU A 431 30.27 -0.55 -10.21
CA GLU A 431 31.01 -1.75 -10.63
C GLU A 431 30.08 -2.82 -11.21
N GLU A 432 28.99 -3.15 -10.50
CA GLU A 432 28.03 -4.18 -10.92
C GLU A 432 27.29 -3.80 -12.22
N ASN A 433 27.07 -2.50 -12.45
CA ASN A 433 26.25 -2.02 -13.57
C ASN A 433 27.06 -1.36 -14.71
N ASP A 434 28.38 -1.19 -14.60
CA ASP A 434 29.25 -0.42 -15.53
C ASP A 434 28.65 0.96 -15.86
N ARG A 435 28.33 1.71 -14.80
CA ARG A 435 27.72 3.05 -14.86
C ARG A 435 28.42 3.99 -13.89
N THR A 436 28.52 5.26 -14.25
CA THR A 436 28.96 6.31 -13.31
C THR A 436 27.74 6.90 -12.62
N ILE A 437 27.78 6.97 -11.29
CA ILE A 437 26.69 7.50 -10.47
C ILE A 437 27.05 8.92 -10.01
N THR A 438 26.18 9.87 -10.32
CA THR A 438 26.23 11.22 -9.77
C THR A 438 25.01 11.47 -8.90
N VAL A 439 25.19 12.06 -7.73
CA VAL A 439 24.08 12.45 -6.85
C VAL A 439 24.01 13.97 -6.78
N LEU A 440 22.83 14.51 -7.03
CA LEU A 440 22.56 15.94 -7.16
C LEU A 440 21.63 16.39 -6.02
N ASP A 441 21.87 17.59 -5.48
CA ASP A 441 21.01 18.20 -4.45
C ASP A 441 19.82 18.91 -5.12
N THR A 442 18.60 18.37 -4.94
CA THR A 442 17.36 18.96 -5.47
C THR A 442 16.64 19.84 -4.47
N THR A 443 17.15 19.95 -3.23
CA THR A 443 16.49 20.63 -2.11
C THR A 443 15.93 22.01 -2.51
N VAL A 444 14.70 22.27 -2.04
CA VAL A 444 13.92 23.49 -2.29
C VAL A 444 13.69 24.26 -0.99
N GLU A 445 12.86 25.29 -0.99
CA GLU A 445 12.74 26.27 0.09
C GLU A 445 12.24 25.69 1.44
N GLN A 446 11.63 24.50 1.44
CA GLN A 446 11.28 23.79 2.68
C GLN A 446 12.52 23.28 3.43
N ASN A 447 13.71 23.26 2.81
CA ASN A 447 14.96 22.81 3.41
C ASN A 447 14.88 21.37 3.97
N ILE A 448 14.11 20.51 3.29
CA ILE A 448 14.11 19.07 3.52
C ILE A 448 15.09 18.46 2.51
N PRO A 449 16.17 17.78 2.95
CA PRO A 449 17.14 17.18 2.03
C PRO A 449 16.46 16.22 1.05
N CYS A 450 16.54 16.59 -0.23
CA CYS A 450 16.08 15.81 -1.36
C CYS A 450 17.22 15.67 -2.36
N VAL A 451 17.38 14.48 -2.93
CA VAL A 451 18.47 14.19 -3.85
C VAL A 451 17.97 13.48 -5.08
N TRP A 452 18.69 13.67 -6.18
CA TRP A 452 18.51 12.95 -7.43
C TRP A 452 19.80 12.19 -7.75
N ALA A 453 19.73 10.86 -7.71
CA ALA A 453 20.81 9.98 -8.16
C ALA A 453 20.61 9.62 -9.64
N ILE A 454 21.64 9.84 -10.46
CA ILE A 454 21.64 9.49 -11.88
C ILE A 454 22.82 8.58 -12.18
N ALA A 455 22.53 7.40 -12.74
CA ALA A 455 23.50 6.49 -13.30
C ALA A 455 23.62 6.72 -14.81
N VAL A 456 24.84 6.94 -15.30
CA VAL A 456 25.12 7.28 -16.71
C VAL A 456 26.08 6.28 -17.32
N GLY A 457 25.72 5.78 -18.51
CA GLY A 457 26.53 4.85 -19.28
C GLY A 457 27.73 5.44 -19.98
N ARG A 458 28.44 4.60 -20.72
CA ARG A 458 29.38 5.09 -21.72
C ARG A 458 28.61 5.52 -22.97
N PRO A 459 29.03 6.57 -23.69
CA PRO A 459 28.32 7.01 -24.90
C PRO A 459 28.25 5.97 -26.03
N ASP A 460 29.21 5.05 -26.08
CA ASP A 460 29.35 3.99 -27.09
C ASP A 460 28.63 2.68 -26.71
N ASP A 461 28.11 2.57 -25.49
CA ASP A 461 27.31 1.45 -25.04
C ASP A 461 25.89 1.54 -25.62
N THR A 462 25.60 0.69 -26.58
CA THR A 462 24.30 0.60 -27.27
C THR A 462 23.42 -0.54 -26.76
N VAL A 463 23.91 -1.30 -25.78
CA VAL A 463 23.21 -2.47 -25.22
C VAL A 463 22.41 -2.07 -23.99
N ARG A 464 23.04 -1.36 -23.05
CA ARG A 464 22.42 -0.94 -21.79
C ARG A 464 21.84 0.47 -21.89
N ALA A 465 20.98 0.82 -20.94
CA ALA A 465 20.33 2.12 -20.86
C ALA A 465 21.34 3.25 -20.67
N ARG A 466 21.18 4.35 -21.43
CA ARG A 466 22.06 5.52 -21.37
C ARG A 466 22.04 6.20 -20.01
N ALA A 467 20.86 6.45 -19.46
CA ALA A 467 20.70 7.09 -18.16
C ALA A 467 19.52 6.48 -17.39
N VAL A 468 19.72 6.30 -16.08
CA VAL A 468 18.68 5.84 -15.15
C VAL A 468 18.68 6.76 -13.94
N CYS A 469 17.48 7.16 -13.50
CA CYS A 469 17.28 8.12 -12.44
C CYS A 469 16.53 7.50 -11.26
N ALA A 470 16.90 7.92 -10.05
CA ALA A 470 16.16 7.67 -8.83
C ALA A 470 16.26 8.90 -7.92
N GLY A 471 15.36 9.00 -6.95
CA GLY A 471 15.39 10.07 -5.95
C GLY A 471 15.28 9.53 -4.55
N GLY A 472 15.53 10.42 -3.60
CA GLY A 472 15.41 10.10 -2.20
C GLY A 472 15.32 11.36 -1.36
N SER A 473 14.55 11.27 -0.30
CA SER A 473 14.43 12.34 0.70
C SER A 473 14.55 11.80 2.11
N HIS A 474 15.04 12.65 3.00
CA HIS A 474 15.04 12.41 4.44
C HIS A 474 15.46 13.69 5.16
N ILE A 475 15.12 13.86 6.44
CA ILE A 475 15.68 14.95 7.28
C ILE A 475 17.22 14.84 7.42
N ASP A 476 17.76 13.63 7.20
CA ASP A 476 19.18 13.30 7.29
C ASP A 476 19.73 13.10 5.87
N PRO A 477 20.59 13.98 5.36
CA PRO A 477 21.08 13.90 3.99
C PRO A 477 21.72 12.56 3.63
N GLU A 478 22.43 11.92 4.57
CA GLU A 478 23.04 10.60 4.31
C GLU A 478 21.98 9.52 4.07
N ARG A 479 20.81 9.62 4.71
CA ARG A 479 19.69 8.71 4.47
C ARG A 479 18.94 9.05 3.18
N ALA A 480 18.84 10.32 2.81
CA ALA A 480 18.27 10.72 1.52
C ALA A 480 19.08 10.10 0.36
N VAL A 481 20.41 10.18 0.44
CA VAL A 481 21.31 9.52 -0.54
C VAL A 481 21.20 8.01 -0.48
N LEU A 482 21.17 7.40 0.72
CA LEU A 482 21.01 5.96 0.85
C LEU A 482 19.73 5.48 0.18
N ASN A 483 18.60 6.15 0.43
CA ASN A 483 17.32 5.83 -0.19
C ASN A 483 17.41 5.91 -1.72
N ALA A 484 17.99 6.99 -2.26
CA ALA A 484 18.14 7.15 -3.71
C ALA A 484 19.02 6.06 -4.35
N LEU A 485 20.12 5.66 -3.70
CA LEU A 485 20.98 4.58 -4.18
C LEU A 485 20.29 3.21 -4.10
N CYS A 486 19.56 2.93 -3.02
CA CYS A 486 18.81 1.69 -2.87
C CYS A 486 17.67 1.55 -3.89
N GLU A 487 17.04 2.67 -4.28
CA GLU A 487 16.08 2.69 -5.38
C GLU A 487 16.77 2.48 -6.74
N LEU A 488 17.90 3.15 -6.98
CA LEU A 488 18.59 3.16 -8.27
C LEU A 488 18.99 1.77 -8.78
N GLY A 489 19.51 0.89 -7.92
CA GLY A 489 20.00 -0.44 -8.33
C GLY A 489 18.94 -1.30 -9.03
N PRO A 490 17.80 -1.60 -8.38
CA PRO A 490 16.73 -2.38 -9.01
C PRO A 490 16.15 -1.71 -10.26
N ILE A 491 16.07 -0.38 -10.29
CA ILE A 491 15.60 0.35 -11.47
C ILE A 491 16.56 0.16 -12.65
N LEU A 492 17.89 0.21 -12.43
CA LEU A 492 18.89 -0.06 -13.46
C LEU A 492 18.66 -1.41 -14.15
N ALA A 493 18.57 -2.49 -13.36
CA ALA A 493 18.36 -3.82 -13.89
C ALA A 493 17.01 -3.97 -14.61
N SER A 494 15.96 -3.34 -14.11
CA SER A 494 14.63 -3.34 -14.73
C SER A 494 14.59 -2.59 -16.07
N VAL A 495 15.24 -1.42 -16.13
CA VAL A 495 15.31 -0.61 -17.35
C VAL A 495 16.17 -1.28 -18.42
N ASP A 496 17.31 -1.88 -18.06
CA ASP A 496 18.16 -2.60 -19.02
C ASP A 496 17.43 -3.76 -19.68
N ARG A 497 16.77 -4.62 -18.88
CA ARG A 497 15.94 -5.72 -19.41
C ARG A 497 14.80 -5.21 -20.29
N SER A 498 14.14 -4.12 -19.88
CA SER A 498 13.06 -3.51 -20.65
C SER A 498 13.54 -2.88 -21.96
N TYR A 499 14.72 -2.24 -21.95
CA TYR A 499 15.28 -1.54 -23.09
C TYR A 499 15.66 -2.53 -24.19
N GLU A 500 16.29 -3.65 -23.83
CA GLU A 500 16.59 -4.74 -24.76
C GLU A 500 15.34 -5.24 -25.48
N GLN A 501 14.23 -5.41 -24.74
CA GLN A 501 12.98 -5.96 -25.28
C GLN A 501 12.12 -4.95 -26.05
N ARG A 502 12.30 -3.64 -25.82
CA ARG A 502 11.37 -2.59 -26.30
C ARG A 502 12.04 -1.47 -27.11
N ARG A 503 13.21 -1.73 -27.72
CA ARG A 503 13.99 -0.73 -28.49
C ARG A 503 13.17 0.11 -29.48
N GLU A 504 12.32 -0.54 -30.28
CA GLU A 504 11.50 0.17 -31.28
C GLU A 504 10.52 1.14 -30.63
N HIS A 505 9.90 0.73 -29.52
CA HIS A 505 9.00 1.59 -28.76
C HIS A 505 9.74 2.81 -28.18
N VAL A 506 10.94 2.59 -27.64
CA VAL A 506 11.79 3.69 -27.13
C VAL A 506 12.14 4.68 -28.24
N SER A 507 12.58 4.19 -29.41
CA SER A 507 12.88 5.06 -30.56
C SER A 507 11.67 5.83 -31.07
N ALA A 508 10.45 5.30 -30.90
CA ALA A 508 9.24 6.05 -31.20
C ALA A 508 9.00 7.17 -30.17
N MET A 509 9.21 6.90 -28.87
CA MET A 509 9.06 7.90 -27.81
C MET A 509 10.09 9.05 -27.89
N THR A 510 11.29 8.82 -28.45
CA THR A 510 12.27 9.91 -28.65
C THR A 510 11.73 10.98 -29.59
N LYS A 511 10.95 10.56 -30.60
CA LYS A 511 10.35 11.40 -31.65
C LYS A 511 9.00 11.99 -31.25
N ASP A 512 8.21 11.26 -30.45
CA ASP A 512 6.90 11.71 -29.97
C ASP A 512 6.71 11.45 -28.48
N SER A 513 6.69 12.54 -27.70
CA SER A 513 6.50 12.47 -26.24
C SER A 513 5.11 12.00 -25.83
N GLN A 514 4.09 12.08 -26.70
CA GLN A 514 2.73 11.57 -26.41
C GLN A 514 2.66 10.03 -26.31
N LEU A 515 3.72 9.33 -26.77
CA LEU A 515 3.85 7.89 -26.62
C LEU A 515 4.34 7.46 -25.24
N VAL A 516 4.86 8.39 -24.42
CA VAL A 516 5.17 8.15 -23.02
C VAL A 516 3.87 8.16 -22.22
N ARG A 517 3.42 6.99 -21.74
CA ARG A 517 2.08 6.83 -21.13
C ARG A 517 2.11 6.22 -19.74
N THR A 518 3.12 5.42 -19.42
CA THR A 518 3.23 4.71 -18.15
C THR A 518 4.46 5.16 -17.37
N MET A 519 4.46 4.85 -16.08
CA MET A 519 5.61 5.05 -15.20
C MET A 519 6.91 4.46 -15.78
N GLY A 520 6.83 3.23 -16.30
CA GLY A 520 7.97 2.58 -16.94
C GLY A 520 8.47 3.29 -18.21
N ASP A 521 7.57 3.94 -18.97
CA ASP A 521 7.96 4.67 -20.19
C ASP A 521 8.77 5.92 -19.88
N HIS A 522 8.49 6.59 -18.75
CA HIS A 522 9.24 7.76 -18.29
C HIS A 522 10.71 7.42 -18.05
N SER A 523 11.00 6.31 -17.36
CA SER A 523 12.38 5.85 -17.17
C SER A 523 12.99 5.33 -18.46
N LEU A 524 12.21 4.57 -19.24
CA LEU A 524 12.70 3.88 -20.43
C LEU A 524 13.06 4.84 -21.57
N LEU A 525 12.38 5.99 -21.68
CA LEU A 525 12.72 7.03 -22.65
C LEU A 525 14.20 7.42 -22.58
N TYR A 526 14.75 7.57 -21.36
CA TYR A 526 16.13 7.99 -21.13
C TYR A 526 17.16 6.85 -21.24
N ALA A 527 16.70 5.63 -21.55
CA ALA A 527 17.58 4.55 -21.96
C ALA A 527 18.22 4.83 -23.34
N ASP A 528 17.59 5.66 -24.18
CA ASP A 528 18.13 6.01 -25.49
C ASP A 528 19.18 7.15 -25.40
N PRO A 529 20.39 6.98 -25.98
CA PRO A 529 21.39 8.03 -26.06
C PRO A 529 20.93 9.34 -26.71
N GLU A 530 19.98 9.29 -27.66
CA GLU A 530 19.50 10.44 -28.43
C GLU A 530 18.89 11.52 -27.53
N VAL A 531 18.22 11.12 -26.43
CA VAL A 531 17.53 12.05 -25.54
C VAL A 531 18.35 12.49 -24.33
N PHE A 532 19.55 11.93 -24.13
CA PHE A 532 20.44 12.31 -23.04
C PHE A 532 20.76 13.81 -22.96
N PRO A 533 20.94 14.55 -24.07
CA PRO A 533 21.14 16.00 -24.02
C PRO A 533 20.02 16.76 -23.29
N ARG A 534 18.81 16.20 -23.18
CA ARG A 534 17.71 16.80 -22.41
C ARG A 534 18.02 16.90 -20.90
N LEU A 535 18.99 16.12 -20.40
CA LEU A 535 19.46 16.13 -19.01
C LEU A 535 20.66 17.06 -18.78
N ALA A 536 21.17 17.72 -19.83
CA ALA A 536 22.40 18.52 -19.73
C ALA A 536 22.31 19.66 -18.69
N PHE A 537 21.12 20.22 -18.49
CA PHE A 537 20.90 21.30 -17.52
C PHE A 537 21.27 20.89 -16.09
N LEU A 538 21.08 19.62 -15.71
CA LEU A 538 21.38 19.10 -14.37
C LEU A 538 22.86 19.28 -14.01
N PHE A 539 23.74 19.17 -15.01
CA PHE A 539 25.19 19.22 -14.86
C PHE A 539 25.80 20.59 -15.20
N ALA A 540 24.96 21.60 -15.46
CA ALA A 540 25.46 22.93 -15.80
C ALA A 540 26.04 23.69 -14.59
N SER A 541 25.69 23.27 -13.36
CA SER A 541 26.29 23.82 -12.14
C SER A 541 27.72 23.31 -11.94
N GLN A 542 28.61 24.19 -11.48
CA GLN A 542 29.95 23.83 -10.99
C GLN A 542 29.97 23.70 -9.45
N GLU A 543 28.84 23.91 -8.79
CA GLU A 543 28.77 23.81 -7.33
C GLU A 543 28.92 22.37 -6.86
N ARG A 544 29.68 22.22 -5.77
CA ARG A 544 29.72 20.98 -4.99
C ARG A 544 29.10 21.24 -3.64
N ARG A 545 28.41 20.24 -3.11
CA ARG A 545 27.75 20.29 -1.80
C ARG A 545 28.23 19.12 -0.96
N SER A 546 28.74 19.40 0.22
CA SER A 546 29.00 18.35 1.20
C SER A 546 27.73 17.96 1.93
N LEU A 547 27.65 16.71 2.38
CA LEU A 547 26.53 16.22 3.21
C LEU A 547 26.43 16.97 4.54
N ARG A 548 27.56 17.48 5.04
CA ARG A 548 27.60 18.33 6.24
C ARG A 548 26.92 19.69 6.00
N GLU A 549 27.16 20.32 4.85
CA GLU A 549 26.49 21.58 4.49
C GLU A 549 24.98 21.37 4.32
N MET A 550 24.57 20.28 3.65
CA MET A 550 23.15 19.92 3.56
C MET A 550 22.54 19.75 4.95
N ALA A 551 23.21 19.03 5.85
CA ALA A 551 22.73 18.80 7.21
C ALA A 551 22.63 20.10 8.02
N ALA A 552 23.56 21.05 7.81
CA ALA A 552 23.55 22.34 8.49
C ALA A 552 22.39 23.24 8.03
N ASN A 553 21.95 23.11 6.78
CA ASN A 553 20.81 23.85 6.22
C ASN A 553 19.47 23.11 6.42
N SER A 554 19.52 21.82 6.76
CA SER A 554 18.35 20.98 7.02
C SER A 554 17.57 21.42 8.27
N ILE A 555 16.45 20.75 8.50
CA ILE A 555 15.63 20.89 9.70
C ILE A 555 16.40 20.39 10.94
N PRO A 556 16.36 21.14 12.06
CA PRO A 556 16.92 20.69 13.33
C PRO A 556 16.31 19.35 13.81
N VAL A 557 17.14 18.33 13.97
CA VAL A 557 16.68 17.01 14.45
C VAL A 557 16.69 16.97 15.98
N SER A 558 15.56 16.62 16.59
CA SER A 558 15.47 16.37 18.02
C SER A 558 16.31 15.16 18.42
N LEU A 559 16.91 15.16 19.61
CA LEU A 559 17.71 14.01 20.06
C LEU A 559 16.82 12.82 20.45
N ASP A 560 15.65 13.07 21.03
CA ASP A 560 14.83 12.05 21.70
C ASP A 560 13.35 12.06 21.30
N ASP A 561 12.85 13.05 20.56
CA ASP A 561 11.41 13.19 20.27
C ASP A 561 11.11 13.29 18.77
N LEU A 562 10.54 12.22 18.20
CA LEU A 562 10.13 12.17 16.80
C LEU A 562 9.03 13.20 16.49
N THR A 563 8.16 13.49 17.46
CA THR A 563 7.05 14.43 17.28
C THR A 563 7.56 15.86 17.09
N GLN A 564 8.71 16.20 17.68
CA GLN A 564 9.36 17.49 17.42
C GLN A 564 9.85 17.58 15.98
N ASP A 565 10.47 16.52 15.44
CA ASP A 565 10.88 16.51 14.03
C ASP A 565 9.69 16.70 13.10
N VAL A 566 8.59 15.97 13.34
CA VAL A 566 7.35 16.06 12.55
C VAL A 566 6.80 17.48 12.55
N ASN A 567 6.72 18.11 13.72
CA ASN A 567 6.26 19.50 13.84
C ASN A 567 7.17 20.48 13.09
N GLN A 568 8.48 20.24 13.06
CA GLN A 568 9.39 21.11 12.31
C GLN A 568 9.23 20.93 10.80
N VAL A 569 9.07 19.71 10.30
CA VAL A 569 8.78 19.45 8.88
C VAL A 569 7.46 20.12 8.48
N ILE A 570 6.40 19.96 9.27
CA ILE A 570 5.12 20.66 9.06
C ILE A 570 5.34 22.18 9.06
N GLY A 571 6.12 22.68 10.03
CA GLY A 571 6.46 24.10 10.16
C GLY A 571 7.06 24.69 8.89
N ARG A 572 7.96 23.99 8.20
CA ARG A 572 8.58 24.46 6.94
C ARG A 572 7.56 24.71 5.82
N TYR A 573 6.55 23.85 5.70
CA TYR A 573 5.47 24.06 4.74
C TYR A 573 4.57 25.23 5.16
N LEU A 574 4.22 25.34 6.44
CA LEU A 574 3.39 26.43 6.95
C LEU A 574 4.08 27.81 6.83
N GLU A 575 5.38 27.89 7.11
CA GLU A 575 6.21 29.09 6.99
C GLU A 575 6.28 29.61 5.55
N THR A 576 6.19 28.71 4.57
CA THR A 576 6.19 29.05 3.13
C THR A 576 4.77 29.28 2.58
N GLY A 577 3.76 29.26 3.47
CA GLY A 577 2.37 29.57 3.12
C GLY A 577 1.59 28.39 2.55
N LEU A 578 2.15 27.18 2.54
CA LEU A 578 1.50 25.94 2.14
C LEU A 578 0.77 25.31 3.34
N ASP A 579 -0.35 24.63 3.11
CA ASP A 579 -1.04 23.86 4.15
C ASP A 579 -0.58 22.40 4.13
N VAL A 580 -0.66 21.72 5.26
CA VAL A 580 -0.44 20.28 5.37
C VAL A 580 -1.77 19.65 5.75
N LEU A 581 -2.27 18.77 4.88
CA LEU A 581 -3.51 18.05 5.05
C LEU A 581 -3.22 16.57 5.31
N VAL A 582 -3.87 15.97 6.29
CA VAL A 582 -3.69 14.55 6.62
C VAL A 582 -5.03 13.83 6.64
N VAL A 583 -5.18 12.80 5.82
CA VAL A 583 -6.28 11.84 5.90
C VAL A 583 -5.77 10.58 6.60
N ASP A 584 -6.40 10.20 7.70
CA ASP A 584 -6.16 8.90 8.33
C ASP A 584 -6.77 7.78 7.47
N GLN A 585 -5.91 6.92 6.93
CA GLN A 585 -6.26 5.75 6.12
C GLN A 585 -6.17 4.45 6.93
N THR A 586 -5.93 4.53 8.24
CA THR A 586 -5.70 3.37 9.11
C THR A 586 -6.92 2.44 9.14
N THR A 587 -6.76 1.28 8.52
CA THR A 587 -7.75 0.19 8.52
C THR A 587 -7.60 -0.75 9.73
N PRO A 588 -8.58 -1.61 10.04
CA PRO A 588 -8.43 -2.64 11.06
C PRO A 588 -7.23 -3.58 10.85
N GLU A 589 -6.86 -3.86 9.60
CA GLU A 589 -5.67 -4.67 9.28
C GLU A 589 -4.37 -3.99 9.71
N HIS A 590 -4.26 -2.67 9.60
CA HIS A 590 -3.12 -1.90 10.11
C HIS A 590 -3.02 -1.96 11.63
N ARG A 591 -4.17 -1.77 12.31
CA ARG A 591 -4.26 -1.80 13.77
C ARG A 591 -3.81 -3.15 14.35
N ARG A 592 -3.94 -4.24 13.58
CA ARG A 592 -3.52 -5.59 14.03
C ARG A 592 -2.03 -5.69 14.37
N ALA A 593 -1.18 -4.87 13.76
CA ALA A 593 0.24 -4.79 14.04
C ALA A 593 0.68 -3.45 14.65
N ALA A 594 -0.28 -2.68 15.22
CA ALA A 594 -0.07 -1.33 15.75
C ALA A 594 0.60 -0.40 14.73
N LEU A 595 0.07 -0.39 13.51
CA LEU A 595 0.50 0.50 12.45
C LEU A 595 -0.58 1.57 12.19
N ALA A 596 -0.12 2.74 11.74
CA ALA A 596 -0.97 3.82 11.24
C ALA A 596 -0.62 4.07 9.77
N CYS A 597 -1.63 4.35 8.95
CA CYS A 597 -1.50 4.67 7.54
C CYS A 597 -2.16 6.01 7.26
N VAL A 598 -1.51 6.89 6.49
CA VAL A 598 -2.04 8.21 6.15
C VAL A 598 -1.84 8.53 4.69
N LYS A 599 -2.67 9.42 4.15
CA LYS A 599 -2.34 10.24 2.98
C LYS A 599 -2.05 11.66 3.45
N VAL A 600 -0.86 12.15 3.14
CA VAL A 600 -0.48 13.55 3.28
C VAL A 600 -0.69 14.26 1.94
N MET A 601 -1.30 15.44 1.98
CA MET A 601 -1.43 16.33 0.82
C MET A 601 -0.97 17.72 1.20
N VAL A 602 -0.22 18.37 0.31
CA VAL A 602 0.27 19.74 0.49
C VAL A 602 -0.17 20.56 -0.73
N PRO A 603 -1.37 21.17 -0.72
CA PRO A 603 -1.85 21.97 -1.84
C PRO A 603 -0.82 23.05 -2.23
N GLY A 604 -0.46 23.10 -3.51
CA GLY A 604 0.60 23.98 -4.05
C GLY A 604 1.94 23.29 -4.34
N THR A 605 2.18 22.06 -3.86
CA THR A 605 3.29 21.22 -4.36
C THR A 605 2.95 20.62 -5.72
N ILE A 606 3.95 20.29 -6.52
CA ILE A 606 3.75 19.70 -7.85
C ILE A 606 3.41 18.21 -7.70
N PRO A 607 2.25 17.75 -8.19
CA PRO A 607 1.88 16.34 -8.12
C PRO A 607 2.63 15.52 -9.18
N MET A 608 3.17 14.38 -8.77
CA MET A 608 3.77 13.40 -9.68
C MET A 608 2.68 12.70 -10.49
N THR A 609 2.88 12.63 -11.80
CA THR A 609 1.95 12.02 -12.76
C THR A 609 2.71 11.24 -13.81
N PHE A 610 2.17 10.11 -14.25
CA PHE A 610 2.79 9.32 -15.31
C PHE A 610 2.00 9.41 -16.61
N GLY A 611 2.74 9.49 -17.71
CA GLY A 611 2.26 9.84 -19.03
C GLY A 611 2.45 11.32 -19.33
N HIS A 612 3.05 11.64 -20.48
CA HIS A 612 3.36 13.02 -20.85
C HIS A 612 2.10 13.90 -20.94
N GLY A 613 1.03 13.34 -21.49
CA GLY A 613 -0.27 13.99 -21.57
C GLY A 613 -0.99 14.13 -20.22
N MET A 614 -0.48 13.52 -19.15
CA MET A 614 -1.07 13.58 -17.80
C MET A 614 -0.42 14.65 -16.92
N ARG A 615 0.54 15.43 -17.45
CA ARG A 615 1.23 16.48 -16.70
C ARG A 615 0.26 17.47 -16.07
N ARG A 616 0.49 17.80 -14.80
CA ARG A 616 -0.33 18.74 -14.01
C ARG A 616 0.51 19.93 -13.60
N VAL A 617 0.60 20.89 -14.51
CA VAL A 617 1.37 22.15 -14.35
C VAL A 617 0.46 23.39 -14.27
N HIS A 618 -0.86 23.20 -14.34
CA HIS A 618 -1.86 24.27 -14.29
C HIS A 618 -2.45 24.42 -12.88
N GLY A 619 -2.76 25.66 -12.49
CA GLY A 619 -3.27 25.97 -11.14
C GLY A 619 -2.20 25.93 -10.04
N LEU A 620 -0.91 25.89 -10.41
CA LEU A 620 0.23 25.78 -9.50
C LEU A 620 1.15 27.02 -9.62
N PRO A 621 0.77 28.19 -9.06
CA PRO A 621 1.57 29.41 -9.19
C PRO A 621 2.99 29.26 -8.64
N ARG A 622 3.18 28.41 -7.62
CA ARG A 622 4.49 28.11 -7.03
C ARG A 622 5.50 27.56 -8.04
N LEU A 623 5.04 26.78 -9.03
CA LEU A 623 5.90 26.22 -10.08
C LEU A 623 6.53 27.32 -10.94
N PHE A 624 5.82 28.42 -11.19
CA PHE A 624 6.32 29.53 -12.01
C PHE A 624 7.25 30.47 -11.22
N ASP A 625 7.20 30.41 -9.89
CA ASP A 625 8.00 31.24 -8.99
C ASP A 625 9.35 30.60 -8.62
N ILE A 626 9.76 29.48 -9.24
CA ILE A 626 11.02 28.77 -8.95
C ILE A 626 12.23 29.71 -8.83
N PRO A 627 12.52 30.63 -9.78
CA PRO A 627 13.69 31.49 -9.67
C PRO A 627 13.68 32.30 -8.36
N ARG A 628 12.53 32.92 -8.03
CA ARG A 628 12.36 33.72 -6.81
C ARG A 628 12.49 32.88 -5.54
N LEU A 629 11.91 31.67 -5.52
CA LEU A 629 11.97 30.76 -4.37
C LEU A 629 13.40 30.34 -4.03
N LEU A 630 14.29 30.32 -5.03
CA LEU A 630 15.69 29.94 -4.89
C LEU A 630 16.64 31.14 -4.81
N GLY A 631 16.10 32.35 -4.67
CA GLY A 631 16.89 33.58 -4.45
C GLY A 631 17.39 34.26 -5.73
N ASP A 632 16.95 33.83 -6.90
CA ASP A 632 17.17 34.52 -8.17
C ASP A 632 16.23 35.73 -8.29
N ARG A 633 16.68 36.79 -8.97
CA ARG A 633 15.92 38.01 -9.24
C ARG A 633 15.18 37.97 -10.59
N ASN A 634 15.26 36.86 -11.29
CA ASN A 634 14.54 36.64 -12.54
C ASN A 634 13.01 36.75 -12.33
N PRO A 635 12.27 37.20 -13.37
CA PRO A 635 10.81 37.23 -13.32
C PRO A 635 10.24 35.81 -13.17
N PRO A 636 8.97 35.66 -12.76
CA PRO A 636 8.28 34.38 -12.80
C PRO A 636 8.33 33.77 -14.21
N MET A 637 8.50 32.46 -14.26
CA MET A 637 8.51 31.68 -15.50
C MET A 637 7.13 31.70 -16.17
N THR A 638 7.09 31.48 -17.48
CA THR A 638 5.86 31.18 -18.22
C THR A 638 5.75 29.68 -18.49
N ILE A 639 4.63 29.24 -19.08
CA ILE A 639 4.43 27.84 -19.47
C ILE A 639 5.44 27.39 -20.53
N GLU A 640 5.89 28.31 -21.39
CA GLU A 640 6.90 28.07 -22.42
C GLU A 640 8.31 27.92 -21.86
N ASP A 641 8.58 28.51 -20.69
CA ASP A 641 9.86 28.36 -19.99
C ASP A 641 9.98 27.00 -19.28
N LEU A 642 8.86 26.31 -19.02
CA LEU A 642 8.89 25.01 -18.36
C LEU A 642 9.46 23.94 -19.29
N ASN A 643 10.23 23.01 -18.73
CA ASN A 643 10.74 21.86 -19.48
C ASN A 643 9.60 21.10 -20.18
N PRO A 644 9.57 21.06 -21.52
CA PRO A 644 8.44 20.51 -22.26
C PRO A 644 8.50 18.97 -22.34
N HIS A 645 9.58 18.34 -21.92
CA HIS A 645 9.80 16.91 -22.10
C HIS A 645 9.25 16.07 -20.93
N PRO A 646 8.93 14.78 -21.16
CA PRO A 646 8.56 13.86 -20.09
C PRO A 646 9.70 13.72 -19.07
N HIS A 647 9.41 13.77 -17.77
CA HIS A 647 10.45 13.62 -16.74
C HIS A 647 11.01 12.19 -16.70
N PRO A 648 12.26 12.00 -16.25
CA PRO A 648 12.89 10.67 -16.17
C PRO A 648 12.56 9.85 -14.91
N PHE A 649 11.84 10.43 -13.94
CA PHE A 649 11.56 9.74 -12.66
C PHE A 649 10.67 8.50 -12.84
N PRO A 650 11.02 7.38 -12.18
CA PRO A 650 10.25 6.14 -12.15
C PRO A 650 9.07 6.16 -11.19
#